data_AF-A0AA36IRY0-F1
#
_entry.id   AF-A0AA36IRY0-F1
#
_cell.length_a   1.000
_cell.length_b   1.000
_cell.length_c   1.000
_cell.angle_alpha   90.00
_cell.angle_beta   90.00
_cell.angle_gamma   90.00
#
_symmetry.space_group_name_H-M   'P 1'
#
loop_
_entity.id
_entity.type
_entity.pdbx_description
1 polymer ?
#
loop_
_entity_poly.entity_id
_entity_poly.type
_entity_poly.pdbx_seq_one_letter_code
_entity_poly.pdbx_strand_id
1 'polypeptide(L)'
;MIGGFGGSGAPIELIHALIDAGPKNLTIINNNAGNGHVGLAALIEQGMVAKMICSFPRSADPKVFTDLYLAGQIELEIVPQGTLAERIRAGGAGIPAFYTPTSYGTELAEGKLVAEFEGRHYVQERWLKADFALIKAELGDPLGNLTYRMAARNFNPLMAMAATRTVAQVTRIVAAGEIDPEQVVTPGIFVDGIVEVPDPEQDMEDGAYVNLGIGFPEMIAKFQPEGRDVVYHTENGVLGFGEAPAAGEEDWDLINAGKKAITLKPGAAFFHHADSFAMVRGGHLDLAVLGAYQVAQNGDLANWSTGKGGVPAVGGAMDLVHGAKRVAVVTDHVTRKGEPKLLKRCALPLTGLGCVTRVYTSLAVIDVEDGRFVLREKLPQLSFEDLQSVTGADDVMPDAYICDYIRTPIGRFGGVLSPVRADDLGAIPIKALTERNRGIDWEAVDEVYYGCANQAGEDNRNVARMSSLLAGLPVSVSGTTINRLCGSGMDAVIMAARAIKAGEIEIAIAGGVESMSRAPFVVPKADTAFSRKAEIYDTTIGWRFVNPVMKKQYGVDSMPETGENVAEDFKVTREDQDAFSLRSQAKAAAAQNNGRLAKEIAPVTIPQRKGAPVIVDTDEHPRETSMEALARLRTPFRENGSVTAGNASGVNDGAAALVIASEAAMKKYGLTPIARIVGGATAGVPPRIMGIGPAPATKKLCARIGWTPQDLDVIELNEAFASQGIAVLRDLGIAEDADHVNPNGGAIALGHPLGMSGARITGTAALEMQMRGGRRALATMCIGVGQGIAIALAAV
;
A
#
# COMPACT_ATOMS: atom_id res chain seq x y z
N MET A 1 6.59 11.76 -32.94
CA MET A 1 7.33 12.97 -32.53
C MET A 1 7.39 13.01 -31.02
N ILE A 2 8.55 13.33 -30.45
CA ILE A 2 8.70 13.49 -28.99
C ILE A 2 9.29 14.88 -28.76
N GLY A 3 8.57 15.69 -28.01
CA GLY A 3 8.95 17.07 -27.70
C GLY A 3 10.15 17.18 -26.76
N GLY A 4 10.73 18.37 -26.71
CA GLY A 4 11.83 18.71 -25.83
C GLY A 4 13.12 19.13 -26.54
N PHE A 5 14.03 19.69 -25.76
CA PHE A 5 15.40 20.03 -26.14
C PHE A 5 16.34 19.56 -25.03
N GLY A 6 17.06 18.46 -25.26
CA GLY A 6 17.73 17.76 -24.16
C GLY A 6 16.69 17.17 -23.22
N GLY A 7 16.78 17.49 -21.93
CA GLY A 7 15.73 17.19 -20.95
C GLY A 7 14.68 18.31 -20.79
N SER A 8 14.93 19.51 -21.32
CA SER A 8 14.02 20.65 -21.13
C SER A 8 12.77 20.48 -21.99
N GLY A 9 11.59 20.42 -21.36
CA GLY A 9 10.32 20.20 -22.06
C GLY A 9 10.16 18.80 -22.66
N ALA A 10 10.92 17.81 -22.17
CA ALA A 10 10.73 16.40 -22.54
C ALA A 10 9.60 15.77 -21.71
N PRO A 11 8.63 15.06 -22.33
CA PRO A 11 7.52 14.42 -21.63
C PRO A 11 7.91 13.02 -21.13
N ILE A 12 8.76 12.95 -20.11
CA ILE A 12 9.41 11.71 -19.65
C ILE A 12 8.38 10.63 -19.30
N GLU A 13 7.31 11.01 -18.61
CA GLU A 13 6.26 10.15 -18.11
C GLU A 13 5.43 9.57 -19.25
N LEU A 14 5.13 10.37 -20.29
CA LEU A 14 4.49 9.85 -21.50
C LEU A 14 5.41 8.94 -22.32
N ILE A 15 6.73 9.19 -22.32
CA ILE A 15 7.68 8.28 -22.96
C ILE A 15 7.72 6.94 -22.22
N HIS A 16 7.68 6.95 -20.89
CA HIS A 16 7.61 5.72 -20.10
C HIS A 16 6.28 4.98 -20.31
N ALA A 17 5.15 5.69 -20.34
CA ALA A 17 3.87 5.08 -20.70
C ALA A 17 3.88 4.46 -22.11
N LEU A 18 4.61 5.09 -23.07
CA LEU A 18 4.82 4.51 -24.39
C LEU A 18 5.68 3.24 -24.34
N ILE A 19 6.71 3.20 -23.49
CA ILE A 19 7.52 1.99 -23.25
C ILE A 19 6.63 0.86 -22.70
N ASP A 20 5.76 1.16 -21.74
CA ASP A 20 4.88 0.17 -21.12
C ASP A 20 3.87 -0.43 -22.12
N ALA A 21 3.44 0.36 -23.10
CA ALA A 21 2.60 -0.12 -24.20
C ALA A 21 3.35 -1.07 -25.16
N GLY A 22 4.68 -1.12 -25.11
CA GLY A 22 5.53 -2.07 -25.83
C GLY A 22 5.55 -1.99 -27.38
N PRO A 23 5.31 -0.83 -28.05
CA PRO A 23 5.41 -0.77 -29.50
C PRO A 23 6.85 -1.01 -29.97
N LYS A 24 6.99 -1.58 -31.16
CA LYS A 24 8.29 -1.85 -31.80
C LYS A 24 8.39 -1.14 -33.15
N ASN A 25 9.62 -1.02 -33.65
CA ASN A 25 9.93 -0.45 -34.96
C ASN A 25 9.50 1.02 -35.12
N LEU A 26 9.66 1.82 -34.06
CA LEU A 26 9.30 3.23 -34.08
C LEU A 26 10.27 4.05 -34.93
N THR A 27 9.72 4.99 -35.70
CA THR A 27 10.48 6.13 -36.25
C THR A 27 10.28 7.33 -35.33
N ILE A 28 11.35 7.77 -34.68
CA ILE A 28 11.30 8.89 -33.74
C ILE A 28 11.88 10.15 -34.38
N ILE A 29 11.09 11.21 -34.33
CA ILE A 29 11.51 12.57 -34.67
C ILE A 29 11.66 13.32 -33.35
N ASN A 30 12.89 13.73 -33.03
CA ASN A 30 13.23 14.53 -31.86
C ASN A 30 14.49 15.37 -32.15
N ASN A 31 14.79 16.39 -31.36
CA ASN A 31 16.01 17.16 -31.50
C ASN A 31 17.28 16.32 -31.28
N ASN A 32 17.27 15.37 -30.34
CA ASN A 32 18.41 14.50 -30.01
C ASN A 32 17.98 13.03 -29.77
N ALA A 33 18.93 12.17 -29.39
CA ALA A 33 18.73 10.75 -29.12
C ALA A 33 18.62 10.38 -27.62
N GLY A 34 18.21 11.32 -26.75
CA GLY A 34 18.14 11.09 -25.31
C GLY A 34 19.50 11.12 -24.62
N ASN A 35 19.53 11.02 -23.29
CA ASN A 35 20.76 11.09 -22.48
C ASN A 35 20.71 10.06 -21.34
N GLY A 36 21.78 9.29 -21.14
CA GLY A 36 21.84 8.26 -20.10
C GLY A 36 20.83 7.13 -20.34
N HIS A 37 19.98 6.85 -19.35
CA HIS A 37 19.05 5.70 -19.35
C HIS A 37 17.57 6.09 -19.10
N VAL A 38 17.20 7.35 -19.38
CA VAL A 38 15.85 7.87 -19.10
C VAL A 38 15.20 8.49 -20.33
N GLY A 39 13.87 8.56 -20.35
CA GLY A 39 13.10 9.16 -21.44
C GLY A 39 13.41 8.50 -22.78
N LEU A 40 13.79 9.28 -23.79
CA LEU A 40 14.08 8.75 -25.12
C LEU A 40 15.24 7.74 -25.13
N ALA A 41 16.25 7.90 -24.25
CA ALA A 41 17.34 6.93 -24.20
C ALA A 41 16.85 5.57 -23.68
N ALA A 42 15.95 5.55 -22.70
CA ALA A 42 15.30 4.31 -22.24
C ALA A 42 14.49 3.64 -23.35
N LEU A 43 13.73 4.41 -24.14
CA LEU A 43 12.95 3.88 -25.27
C LEU A 43 13.86 3.22 -26.32
N ILE A 44 15.02 3.81 -26.59
CA ILE A 44 16.04 3.27 -27.49
C ILE A 44 16.66 1.99 -26.88
N GLU A 45 17.02 2.01 -25.60
CA GLU A 45 17.62 0.88 -24.87
C GLU A 45 16.74 -0.38 -24.90
N GLN A 46 15.42 -0.19 -24.88
CA GLN A 46 14.43 -1.27 -24.98
C GLN A 46 14.26 -1.84 -26.41
N GLY A 47 15.09 -1.40 -27.37
CA GLY A 47 15.04 -1.86 -28.75
C GLY A 47 13.73 -1.52 -29.46
N MET A 48 13.05 -0.44 -29.06
CA MET A 48 11.76 -0.05 -29.63
C MET A 48 11.90 0.87 -30.84
N VAL A 49 13.05 1.50 -31.02
CA VAL A 49 13.32 2.50 -32.06
C VAL A 49 14.08 1.85 -33.21
N ALA A 50 13.51 1.89 -34.41
CA ALA A 50 14.17 1.43 -35.64
C ALA A 50 14.84 2.58 -36.40
N LYS A 51 14.30 3.79 -36.31
CA LYS A 51 14.84 4.97 -37.01
C LYS A 51 14.77 6.21 -36.13
N MET A 52 15.86 6.98 -36.15
CA MET A 52 15.97 8.31 -35.53
C MET A 52 16.10 9.37 -36.61
N ILE A 53 15.27 10.42 -36.52
CA ILE A 53 15.40 11.66 -37.31
C ILE A 53 15.69 12.78 -36.31
N CYS A 54 16.92 13.29 -36.28
CA CYS A 54 17.32 14.26 -35.28
C CYS A 54 18.42 15.21 -35.76
N SER A 55 18.66 16.28 -34.99
CA SER A 55 19.70 17.25 -35.30
C SER A 55 21.02 16.94 -34.60
N PHE A 56 20.95 16.36 -33.40
CA PHE A 56 22.09 16.18 -32.53
C PHE A 56 22.04 14.82 -31.80
N PRO A 57 22.49 13.72 -32.43
CA PRO A 57 22.44 12.38 -31.84
C PRO A 57 23.44 12.18 -30.68
N ARG A 58 24.53 12.95 -30.62
CA ARG A 58 25.55 12.86 -29.55
C ARG A 58 25.19 13.72 -28.35
N SER A 59 24.33 13.23 -27.47
CA SER A 59 24.10 13.81 -26.14
C SER A 59 25.32 13.68 -25.20
N ALA A 60 25.20 14.15 -23.96
CA ALA A 60 26.28 14.15 -22.97
C ALA A 60 26.72 12.71 -22.58
N ASP A 61 25.78 11.77 -22.57
CA ASP A 61 25.99 10.33 -22.45
C ASP A 61 25.21 9.61 -23.56
N PRO A 62 25.79 9.46 -24.76
CA PRO A 62 25.10 8.96 -25.93
C PRO A 62 25.27 7.45 -26.12
N LYS A 63 25.76 6.72 -25.09
CA LYS A 63 26.27 5.36 -25.23
C LYS A 63 25.24 4.41 -25.80
N VAL A 64 24.02 4.41 -25.25
CA VAL A 64 22.90 3.56 -25.69
C VAL A 64 22.64 3.72 -27.19
N PHE A 65 22.46 4.96 -27.67
CA PHE A 65 22.22 5.23 -29.09
C PHE A 65 23.44 4.87 -29.94
N THR A 66 24.64 5.26 -29.50
CA THR A 66 25.87 5.06 -30.28
C THR A 66 26.16 3.58 -30.52
N ASP A 67 26.02 2.75 -29.48
CA ASP A 67 26.28 1.32 -29.57
C ASP A 67 25.30 0.64 -30.55
N LEU A 68 24.00 0.98 -30.47
CA LEU A 68 22.97 0.41 -31.35
C LEU A 68 23.08 0.93 -32.80
N TYR A 69 23.43 2.20 -32.99
CA TYR A 69 23.67 2.78 -34.32
C TYR A 69 24.89 2.13 -34.99
N LEU A 70 26.02 2.01 -34.28
CA LEU A 70 27.23 1.36 -34.81
C LEU A 70 27.01 -0.14 -35.08
N ALA A 71 26.12 -0.78 -34.32
CA ALA A 71 25.68 -2.15 -34.58
C ALA A 71 24.71 -2.29 -35.77
N GLY A 72 24.32 -1.18 -36.42
CA GLY A 72 23.38 -1.17 -37.54
C GLY A 72 21.93 -1.49 -37.15
N GLN A 73 21.59 -1.37 -35.86
CA GLN A 73 20.26 -1.69 -35.34
C GLN A 73 19.29 -0.50 -35.40
N ILE A 74 19.82 0.72 -35.60
CA ILE A 74 19.04 1.96 -35.70
C ILE A 74 19.49 2.74 -36.93
N GLU A 75 18.53 3.12 -37.79
CA GLU A 75 18.77 4.05 -38.88
C GLU A 75 18.81 5.49 -38.35
N LEU A 76 19.69 6.34 -38.90
CA LEU A 76 19.81 7.74 -38.53
C LEU A 76 19.65 8.66 -39.75
N GLU A 77 18.71 9.58 -39.70
CA GLU A 77 18.59 10.75 -40.58
C GLU A 77 18.99 12.00 -39.80
N ILE A 78 20.18 12.55 -40.08
CA ILE A 78 20.62 13.83 -39.51
C ILE A 78 19.99 14.99 -40.27
N VAL A 79 19.39 15.92 -39.54
CA VAL A 79 18.75 17.12 -40.10
C VAL A 79 19.22 18.36 -39.33
N PRO A 80 19.73 19.42 -39.98
CA PRO A 80 20.11 20.66 -39.29
C PRO A 80 18.95 21.19 -38.44
N GLN A 81 19.21 21.61 -37.20
CA GLN A 81 18.16 21.88 -36.21
C GLN A 81 17.09 22.88 -36.69
N GLY A 82 17.50 23.98 -37.31
CA GLY A 82 16.56 24.96 -37.89
C GLY A 82 15.72 24.37 -39.03
N THR A 83 16.35 23.57 -39.89
CA THR A 83 15.65 22.80 -40.93
C THR A 83 14.69 21.78 -40.33
N LEU A 84 15.06 21.07 -39.26
CA LEU A 84 14.19 20.11 -38.58
C LEU A 84 12.93 20.80 -38.05
N ALA A 85 13.09 21.93 -37.36
CA ALA A 85 11.97 22.73 -36.86
C ALA A 85 11.06 23.20 -38.00
N GLU A 86 11.62 23.72 -39.09
CA GLU A 86 10.82 24.22 -40.22
C GLU A 86 10.18 23.07 -41.02
N ARG A 87 10.80 21.90 -41.14
CA ARG A 87 10.18 20.70 -41.73
C ARG A 87 8.97 20.24 -40.92
N ILE A 88 9.06 20.23 -39.59
CA ILE A 88 7.93 19.93 -38.70
C ILE A 88 6.84 20.99 -38.86
N ARG A 89 7.20 22.28 -38.82
CA ARG A 89 6.25 23.39 -39.00
C ARG A 89 5.53 23.31 -40.36
N ALA A 90 6.27 23.03 -41.43
CA ALA A 90 5.74 22.84 -42.77
C ALA A 90 4.73 21.67 -42.82
N GLY A 91 4.99 20.60 -42.07
CA GLY A 91 4.06 19.48 -41.88
C GLY A 91 2.73 19.94 -41.30
N GLY A 92 2.76 20.65 -40.17
CA GLY A 92 1.55 21.18 -39.54
C GLY A 92 0.85 22.25 -40.36
N ALA A 93 1.59 23.07 -41.10
CA ALA A 93 1.06 24.12 -41.96
C ALA A 93 0.54 23.64 -43.33
N GLY A 94 0.67 22.35 -43.64
CA GLY A 94 0.26 21.82 -44.94
C GLY A 94 1.16 22.25 -46.11
N ILE A 95 2.42 22.62 -45.84
CA ILE A 95 3.41 23.04 -46.83
C ILE A 95 4.27 21.82 -47.21
N PRO A 96 4.12 21.23 -48.41
CA PRO A 96 4.76 19.95 -48.75
C PRO A 96 6.28 20.02 -48.88
N ALA A 97 6.82 21.19 -49.23
CA ALA A 97 8.25 21.45 -49.30
C ALA A 97 8.53 22.95 -49.20
N PHE A 98 9.74 23.31 -48.77
CA PHE A 98 10.26 24.67 -48.78
C PHE A 98 11.75 24.66 -49.16
N TYR A 99 12.32 25.84 -49.47
CA TYR A 99 13.73 25.99 -49.80
C TYR A 99 14.48 26.69 -48.66
N THR A 100 15.67 26.19 -48.30
CA THR A 100 16.57 26.80 -47.29
C THR A 100 18.02 26.76 -47.78
N PRO A 101 18.85 27.78 -47.52
CA PRO A 101 20.27 27.71 -47.89
C PRO A 101 21.04 26.74 -46.98
N THR A 102 20.46 26.34 -45.85
CA THR A 102 21.05 25.41 -44.88
C THR A 102 21.33 24.06 -45.54
N SER A 103 22.53 23.51 -45.31
CA SER A 103 23.10 22.28 -45.91
C SER A 103 23.60 22.39 -47.36
N TYR A 104 23.35 23.49 -48.08
CA TYR A 104 23.89 23.62 -49.44
C TYR A 104 25.42 23.47 -49.44
N GLY A 105 25.92 22.59 -50.31
CA GLY A 105 27.35 22.28 -50.41
C GLY A 105 27.88 21.30 -49.36
N THR A 106 27.02 20.65 -48.57
CA THR A 106 27.39 19.57 -47.62
C THR A 106 26.79 18.23 -48.02
N GLU A 107 27.26 17.14 -47.42
CA GLU A 107 26.74 15.77 -47.62
C GLU A 107 25.23 15.67 -47.33
N LEU A 108 24.69 16.54 -46.46
CA LEU A 108 23.26 16.55 -46.11
C LEU A 108 22.36 17.11 -47.24
N ALA A 109 22.93 17.74 -48.27
CA ALA A 109 22.21 18.21 -49.45
C ALA A 109 22.26 17.21 -50.62
N GLU A 110 23.03 16.13 -50.52
CA GLU A 110 23.14 15.14 -51.58
C GLU A 110 21.78 14.50 -51.89
N GLY A 111 21.45 14.41 -53.19
CA GLY A 111 20.18 13.87 -53.66
C GLY A 111 18.96 14.79 -53.49
N LYS A 112 19.10 15.97 -52.87
CA LYS A 112 18.01 16.94 -52.74
C LYS A 112 17.97 17.91 -53.93
N LEU A 113 16.77 18.43 -54.23
CA LEU A 113 16.61 19.44 -55.28
C LEU A 113 17.23 20.76 -54.84
N VAL A 114 18.00 21.39 -55.72
CA VAL A 114 18.61 22.70 -55.49
C VAL A 114 18.01 23.70 -56.47
N ALA A 115 17.69 24.89 -55.97
CA ALA A 115 17.26 26.02 -56.79
C ALA A 115 18.05 27.28 -56.41
N GLU A 116 18.24 28.16 -57.38
CA GLU A 116 18.89 29.44 -57.18
C GLU A 116 17.84 30.55 -57.01
N PHE A 117 17.97 31.33 -55.94
CA PHE A 117 17.18 32.53 -55.68
C PHE A 117 18.15 33.67 -55.41
N GLU A 118 18.03 34.77 -56.16
CA GLU A 118 18.83 36.00 -55.94
C GLU A 118 20.35 35.76 -55.90
N GLY A 119 20.87 34.86 -56.74
CA GLY A 119 22.31 34.55 -56.77
C GLY A 119 22.79 33.59 -55.69
N ARG A 120 21.89 33.03 -54.87
CA ARG A 120 22.21 32.07 -53.79
C ARG A 120 21.49 30.76 -54.01
N HIS A 121 22.16 29.66 -53.68
CA HIS A 121 21.61 28.32 -53.83
C HIS A 121 20.89 27.87 -52.56
N TYR A 122 19.74 27.22 -52.74
CA TYR A 122 18.87 26.74 -51.69
C TYR A 122 18.54 25.28 -51.93
N VAL A 123 18.54 24.49 -50.85
CA VAL A 123 18.15 23.08 -50.83
C VAL A 123 16.66 22.98 -50.54
N GLN A 124 15.94 22.16 -51.31
CA GLN A 124 14.55 21.85 -51.04
C GLN A 124 14.45 20.84 -49.90
N GLU A 125 13.67 21.16 -48.88
CA GLU A 125 13.39 20.32 -47.73
C GLU A 125 11.91 19.94 -47.70
N ARG A 126 11.63 18.66 -47.47
CA ARG A 126 10.27 18.11 -47.40
C ARG A 126 9.74 18.20 -45.98
N TRP A 127 8.43 18.37 -45.82
CA TRP A 127 7.83 18.38 -44.49
C TRP A 127 8.13 17.11 -43.67
N LEU A 128 7.90 17.19 -42.36
CA LEU A 128 7.88 16.03 -41.47
C LEU A 128 6.51 15.99 -40.79
N LYS A 129 5.87 14.82 -40.85
CA LYS A 129 4.62 14.50 -40.15
C LYS A 129 4.79 13.25 -39.33
N ALA A 130 3.97 13.07 -38.30
CA ALA A 130 3.95 11.87 -37.48
C ALA A 130 2.53 11.40 -37.18
N ASP A 131 2.40 10.12 -36.84
CA ASP A 131 1.13 9.58 -36.34
C ASP A 131 0.80 10.17 -34.97
N PHE A 132 1.80 10.24 -34.08
CA PHE A 132 1.68 10.76 -32.72
C PHE A 132 2.72 11.85 -32.40
N ALA A 133 2.32 12.82 -31.58
CA ALA A 133 3.20 13.72 -30.84
C ALA A 133 2.99 13.55 -29.34
N LEU A 134 4.08 13.28 -28.62
CA LEU A 134 4.12 13.37 -27.15
C LEU A 134 4.83 14.67 -26.81
N ILE A 135 4.19 15.56 -26.06
CA ILE A 135 4.73 16.88 -25.73
C ILE A 135 4.58 17.20 -24.24
N LYS A 136 5.37 18.15 -23.73
CA LYS A 136 5.27 18.67 -22.36
C LYS A 136 4.94 20.16 -22.37
N ALA A 137 3.97 20.56 -21.55
CA ALA A 137 3.55 21.93 -21.31
C ALA A 137 3.51 22.24 -19.80
N GLU A 138 3.33 23.51 -19.45
CA GLU A 138 3.19 23.95 -18.05
C GLU A 138 1.73 23.83 -17.60
N LEU A 139 0.84 24.61 -18.22
CA LEU A 139 -0.59 24.54 -17.98
C LEU A 139 -1.30 23.96 -19.20
N GLY A 140 -2.35 23.20 -18.95
CA GLY A 140 -3.34 22.80 -19.96
C GLY A 140 -4.76 23.06 -19.47
N ASP A 141 -5.70 23.29 -20.38
CA ASP A 141 -7.14 23.31 -20.06
C ASP A 141 -7.88 22.14 -20.73
N PRO A 142 -9.12 21.79 -20.31
CA PRO A 142 -9.90 20.73 -20.95
C PRO A 142 -10.21 20.94 -22.44
N LEU A 143 -9.94 22.13 -22.99
CA LEU A 143 -10.12 22.44 -24.42
C LEU A 143 -8.83 22.21 -25.23
N GLY A 144 -7.72 21.82 -24.59
CA GLY A 144 -6.44 21.54 -25.23
C GLY A 144 -5.47 22.73 -25.26
N ASN A 145 -5.84 23.90 -24.73
CA ASN A 145 -4.96 25.08 -24.79
C ASN A 145 -3.77 24.90 -23.85
N LEU A 146 -2.57 25.17 -24.34
CA LEU A 146 -1.33 24.98 -23.57
C LEU A 146 -0.52 26.27 -23.42
N THR A 147 0.04 26.45 -22.22
CA THR A 147 1.13 27.38 -21.96
C THR A 147 2.43 26.62 -21.69
N TYR A 148 3.56 27.32 -21.74
CA TYR A 148 4.89 26.73 -21.53
C TYR A 148 5.73 27.61 -20.62
N ARG A 149 6.60 26.98 -19.85
CA ARG A 149 7.54 27.67 -18.96
C ARG A 149 8.91 27.80 -19.62
N MET A 150 9.33 29.04 -19.87
CA MET A 150 10.69 29.38 -20.33
C MET A 150 11.15 28.56 -21.55
N ALA A 151 12.34 27.96 -21.50
CA ALA A 151 12.96 27.21 -22.60
C ALA A 151 12.31 25.83 -22.85
N ALA A 152 11.43 25.35 -21.96
CA ALA A 152 10.72 24.08 -22.14
C ALA A 152 9.71 24.14 -23.30
N ARG A 153 9.38 25.35 -23.79
CA ARG A 153 8.54 25.55 -24.99
C ARG A 153 9.11 24.87 -26.24
N ASN A 154 10.38 25.13 -26.55
CA ASN A 154 11.14 24.58 -27.68
C ASN A 154 10.33 23.97 -28.86
N PHE A 155 10.48 22.66 -29.13
CA PHE A 155 9.86 21.95 -30.25
C PHE A 155 8.39 21.57 -29.99
N ASN A 156 7.90 21.65 -28.74
CA ASN A 156 6.60 21.14 -28.34
C ASN A 156 5.43 21.71 -29.19
N PRO A 157 5.28 23.04 -29.37
CA PRO A 157 4.19 23.58 -30.21
C PRO A 157 4.26 23.12 -31.67
N LEU A 158 5.46 23.03 -32.24
CA LEU A 158 5.64 22.63 -33.64
C LEU A 158 5.22 21.18 -33.85
N MET A 159 5.61 20.30 -32.93
CA MET A 159 5.27 18.88 -33.01
C MET A 159 3.78 18.63 -32.80
N ALA A 160 3.11 19.41 -31.95
CA ALA A 160 1.66 19.36 -31.78
C ALA A 160 0.92 19.58 -33.11
N MET A 161 1.37 20.57 -33.90
CA MET A 161 0.74 20.90 -35.18
C MET A 161 0.98 19.83 -36.26
N ALA A 162 2.09 19.08 -36.17
CA ALA A 162 2.56 18.20 -37.24
C ALA A 162 2.21 16.72 -37.07
N ALA A 163 1.51 16.38 -35.98
CA ALA A 163 1.06 15.02 -35.71
C ALA A 163 -0.44 14.83 -36.00
N THR A 164 -0.84 13.58 -36.24
CA THR A 164 -2.27 13.22 -36.37
C THR A 164 -2.95 13.17 -35.01
N ARG A 165 -2.24 12.73 -33.98
CA ARG A 165 -2.69 12.72 -32.58
C ARG A 165 -1.63 13.33 -31.66
N THR A 166 -2.02 14.27 -30.81
CA THR A 166 -1.11 14.90 -29.84
C THR A 166 -1.59 14.64 -28.42
N VAL A 167 -0.70 14.08 -27.60
CA VAL A 167 -0.90 13.93 -26.15
C VAL A 167 0.08 14.84 -25.42
N ALA A 168 -0.45 15.72 -24.58
CA ALA A 168 0.32 16.68 -23.81
C ALA A 168 0.37 16.30 -22.33
N GLN A 169 1.57 16.16 -21.79
CA GLN A 169 1.81 16.15 -20.36
C GLN A 169 1.82 17.59 -19.86
N VAL A 170 1.08 17.88 -18.79
CA VAL A 170 1.07 19.21 -18.17
C VAL A 170 1.36 19.13 -16.68
N THR A 171 2.02 20.15 -16.15
CA THR A 171 2.21 20.29 -14.70
C THR A 171 0.87 20.48 -14.01
N ARG A 172 -0.06 21.22 -14.62
CA ARG A 172 -1.39 21.43 -14.03
C ARG A 172 -2.47 21.55 -15.09
N ILE A 173 -3.62 20.90 -14.85
CA ILE A 173 -4.83 21.18 -15.61
C ILE A 173 -5.62 22.29 -14.90
N VAL A 174 -5.95 23.35 -15.62
CA VAL A 174 -6.75 24.48 -15.14
C VAL A 174 -8.13 24.48 -15.79
N ALA A 175 -9.11 25.17 -15.20
CA ALA A 175 -10.44 25.23 -15.80
C ALA A 175 -10.43 25.99 -17.15
N ALA A 176 -11.36 25.65 -18.04
CA ALA A 176 -11.51 26.37 -19.30
C ALA A 176 -11.80 27.86 -19.03
N GLY A 177 -10.99 28.74 -19.63
CA GLY A 177 -11.07 30.19 -19.43
C GLY A 177 -10.12 30.74 -18.36
N GLU A 178 -9.38 29.90 -17.63
CA GLU A 178 -8.35 30.36 -16.68
C GLU A 178 -7.02 30.70 -17.37
N ILE A 179 -6.74 30.09 -18.51
CA ILE A 179 -5.62 30.52 -19.36
C ILE A 179 -6.06 31.78 -20.10
N ASP A 180 -5.39 32.90 -19.83
CA ASP A 180 -5.55 34.12 -20.62
C ASP A 180 -5.36 33.78 -22.11
N PRO A 181 -6.33 34.04 -23.00
CA PRO A 181 -6.23 33.75 -24.41
C PRO A 181 -4.95 34.31 -25.08
N GLU A 182 -4.43 35.44 -24.60
CA GLU A 182 -3.19 36.04 -25.11
C GLU A 182 -1.92 35.28 -24.68
N GLN A 183 -2.04 34.38 -23.70
CA GLN A 183 -0.96 33.53 -23.20
C GLN A 183 -1.00 32.12 -23.79
N VAL A 184 -2.02 31.77 -24.58
CA VAL A 184 -2.11 30.46 -25.25
C VAL A 184 -1.03 30.36 -26.32
N VAL A 185 -0.11 29.41 -26.15
CA VAL A 185 0.99 29.19 -27.11
C VAL A 185 0.63 28.09 -28.11
N THR A 186 0.03 27.00 -27.62
CA THR A 186 -0.50 25.93 -28.47
C THR A 186 -2.00 25.91 -28.32
N PRO A 187 -2.75 26.37 -29.35
CA PRO A 187 -4.20 26.29 -29.35
C PRO A 187 -4.69 24.85 -29.29
N GLY A 188 -5.77 24.62 -28.57
CA GLY A 188 -6.27 23.27 -28.30
C GLY A 188 -6.73 22.45 -29.51
N ILE A 189 -6.90 23.09 -30.67
CA ILE A 189 -7.15 22.38 -31.93
C ILE A 189 -6.02 21.41 -32.33
N PHE A 190 -4.81 21.59 -31.80
CA PHE A 190 -3.67 20.73 -32.07
C PHE A 190 -3.44 19.65 -31.00
N VAL A 191 -4.33 19.51 -30.01
CA VAL A 191 -4.16 18.64 -28.85
C VAL A 191 -5.36 17.71 -28.71
N ASP A 192 -5.11 16.41 -28.67
CA ASP A 192 -6.14 15.37 -28.56
C ASP A 192 -6.33 14.84 -27.14
N GLY A 193 -5.31 14.96 -26.30
CA GLY A 193 -5.36 14.51 -24.92
C GLY A 193 -4.38 15.27 -24.04
N ILE A 194 -4.77 15.51 -22.79
CA ILE A 194 -3.94 16.13 -21.76
C ILE A 194 -3.87 15.19 -20.56
N VAL A 195 -2.67 15.03 -20.01
CA VAL A 195 -2.41 14.26 -18.79
C VAL A 195 -1.73 15.18 -17.79
N GLU A 196 -2.36 15.36 -16.63
CA GLU A 196 -1.76 16.10 -15.51
C GLU A 196 -0.74 15.23 -14.78
N VAL A 197 0.45 15.77 -14.56
CA VAL A 197 1.49 15.17 -13.72
C VAL A 197 1.92 16.26 -12.72
N PRO A 198 1.19 16.40 -11.60
CA PRO A 198 1.27 17.59 -10.75
C PRO A 198 2.55 17.64 -9.90
N ASP A 199 3.01 16.50 -9.39
CA ASP A 199 4.24 16.39 -8.59
C ASP A 199 4.71 14.92 -8.56
N PRO A 200 5.91 14.56 -9.06
CA PRO A 200 6.47 13.26 -8.77
C PRO A 200 6.81 13.18 -7.27
N GLU A 201 6.29 12.17 -6.57
CA GLU A 201 6.41 11.97 -5.13
C GLU A 201 7.88 12.11 -4.65
N GLN A 202 8.14 13.02 -3.70
CA GLN A 202 9.48 13.37 -3.22
C GLN A 202 9.68 12.90 -1.78
N ASP A 203 10.79 12.22 -1.54
CA ASP A 203 11.10 11.63 -0.22
C ASP A 203 11.96 12.53 0.69
N MET A 204 12.20 13.78 0.28
CA MET A 204 12.84 14.80 1.10
C MET A 204 11.82 15.85 1.52
N GLU A 205 11.72 16.06 2.83
CA GLU A 205 10.87 17.10 3.41
C GLU A 205 11.47 18.49 3.18
N ASP A 206 10.60 19.50 3.06
CA ASP A 206 11.01 20.89 2.98
C ASP A 206 11.71 21.32 4.28
N GLY A 207 12.83 22.05 4.15
CA GLY A 207 13.66 22.47 5.29
C GLY A 207 14.54 21.39 5.92
N ALA A 208 14.53 20.15 5.40
CA ALA A 208 15.32 19.06 5.97
C ALA A 208 16.84 19.31 5.86
N TYR A 209 17.59 18.85 6.85
CA TYR A 209 19.05 18.83 6.85
C TYR A 209 19.56 17.52 6.25
N VAL A 210 20.18 17.60 5.06
CA VAL A 210 20.49 16.42 4.25
C VAL A 210 21.98 16.33 3.94
N ASN A 211 22.56 15.16 4.12
CA ASN A 211 23.90 14.83 3.63
C ASN A 211 23.79 13.89 2.43
N LEU A 212 24.52 14.22 1.36
CA LEU A 212 24.57 13.44 0.12
C LEU A 212 25.97 12.80 -0.02
N GLY A 213 25.99 11.47 -0.04
CA GLY A 213 27.19 10.70 -0.36
C GLY A 213 27.61 10.83 -1.82
N ILE A 214 28.86 10.47 -2.10
CA ILE A 214 29.46 10.60 -3.43
C ILE A 214 28.74 9.70 -4.46
N GLY A 215 28.63 10.16 -5.71
CA GLY A 215 28.10 9.39 -6.83
C GLY A 215 26.66 9.73 -7.17
N PHE A 216 25.78 8.74 -7.27
CA PHE A 216 24.35 8.97 -7.52
C PHE A 216 23.68 9.90 -6.50
N PRO A 217 23.95 9.81 -5.18
CA PRO A 217 23.29 10.71 -4.23
C PRO A 217 23.60 12.19 -4.46
N GLU A 218 24.82 12.55 -4.90
CA GLU A 218 25.16 13.95 -5.25
C GLU A 218 24.28 14.51 -6.38
N MET A 219 23.76 13.64 -7.26
CA MET A 219 22.89 14.10 -8.36
C MET A 219 21.55 14.60 -7.87
N ILE A 220 21.10 14.19 -6.68
CA ILE A 220 19.80 14.58 -6.09
C ILE A 220 19.69 16.11 -5.98
N ALA A 221 20.78 16.80 -5.62
CA ALA A 221 20.81 18.25 -5.50
C ALA A 221 20.46 18.99 -6.81
N LYS A 222 20.56 18.33 -7.97
CA LYS A 222 20.21 18.90 -9.28
C LYS A 222 18.73 18.79 -9.64
N PHE A 223 17.98 17.98 -8.90
CA PHE A 223 16.57 17.67 -9.20
C PHE A 223 15.62 18.23 -8.14
N GLN A 224 16.04 19.29 -7.46
CA GLN A 224 15.27 19.92 -6.40
C GLN A 224 14.06 20.68 -7.00
N PRO A 225 12.81 20.34 -6.62
CA PRO A 225 11.62 21.02 -7.15
C PRO A 225 11.50 22.46 -6.65
N GLU A 226 10.86 23.30 -7.46
CA GLU A 226 10.62 24.71 -7.14
C GLU A 226 9.68 24.83 -5.92
N GLY A 227 10.04 25.66 -4.94
CA GLY A 227 9.24 25.86 -3.73
C GLY A 227 9.55 24.91 -2.56
N ARG A 228 10.55 24.02 -2.69
CA ARG A 228 11.09 23.25 -1.55
C ARG A 228 12.59 23.52 -1.39
N ASP A 229 13.02 23.95 -0.21
CA ASP A 229 14.43 24.20 0.09
C ASP A 229 14.99 23.25 1.14
N VAL A 230 15.93 22.42 0.72
CA VAL A 230 16.67 21.46 1.55
C VAL A 230 18.03 22.06 1.88
N VAL A 231 18.47 21.92 3.13
CA VAL A 231 19.76 22.43 3.59
C VAL A 231 20.82 21.33 3.49
N TYR A 232 21.67 21.43 2.48
CA TYR A 232 22.71 20.42 2.26
C TYR A 232 23.92 20.61 3.18
N HIS A 233 24.29 19.53 3.85
CA HIS A 233 25.49 19.41 4.68
C HIS A 233 26.57 18.62 3.93
N THR A 234 27.81 19.09 3.96
CA THR A 234 28.99 18.33 3.51
C THR A 234 29.99 18.15 4.66
N GLU A 235 30.50 16.92 4.82
CA GLU A 235 31.32 16.49 5.97
C GLU A 235 32.67 17.21 6.11
N ASN A 236 33.06 17.98 5.09
CA ASN A 236 34.26 18.81 5.08
C ASN A 236 34.05 20.25 5.57
N GLY A 237 32.89 20.58 6.12
CA GLY A 237 32.72 21.81 6.92
C GLY A 237 31.79 22.88 6.35
N VAL A 238 30.84 22.52 5.47
CA VAL A 238 29.89 23.48 4.88
C VAL A 238 28.45 23.01 5.06
N LEU A 239 27.56 23.91 5.46
CA LEU A 239 26.13 23.72 5.56
C LEU A 239 25.42 24.78 4.71
N GLY A 240 24.41 24.37 3.94
CA GLY A 240 23.69 25.25 3.03
C GLY A 240 24.45 25.53 1.73
N PHE A 241 25.13 24.51 1.17
CA PHE A 241 25.76 24.67 -0.14
C PHE A 241 24.74 24.52 -1.30
N GLY A 242 25.05 25.14 -2.43
CA GLY A 242 24.25 25.17 -3.65
C GLY A 242 24.84 24.30 -4.77
N GLU A 243 24.43 24.57 -6.00
CA GLU A 243 24.92 23.86 -7.18
C GLU A 243 26.42 24.13 -7.43
N ALA A 244 27.00 23.37 -8.36
CA ALA A 244 28.35 23.65 -8.84
C ALA A 244 28.41 25.05 -9.48
N PRO A 245 29.48 25.82 -9.26
CA PRO A 245 29.66 27.12 -9.90
C PRO A 245 29.80 26.98 -11.41
N ALA A 246 29.63 28.09 -12.14
CA ALA A 246 29.89 28.12 -13.57
C ALA A 246 31.37 27.82 -13.86
N ALA A 247 31.65 27.26 -15.02
CA ALA A 247 33.02 26.94 -15.41
C ALA A 247 33.89 28.20 -15.44
N GLY A 248 35.02 28.18 -14.71
CA GLY A 248 35.91 29.33 -14.52
C GLY A 248 35.62 30.17 -13.27
N GLU A 249 34.53 29.90 -12.55
CA GLU A 249 34.16 30.53 -11.28
C GLU A 249 34.38 29.59 -10.08
N GLU A 250 35.11 28.50 -10.26
CA GLU A 250 35.39 27.55 -9.19
C GLU A 250 36.29 28.16 -8.11
N ASP A 251 35.81 28.14 -6.87
CA ASP A 251 36.63 28.34 -5.68
C ASP A 251 37.03 26.97 -5.13
N TRP A 252 38.31 26.61 -5.25
CA TRP A 252 38.82 25.30 -4.83
C TRP A 252 39.04 25.19 -3.32
N ASP A 253 38.91 26.29 -2.57
CA ASP A 253 38.78 26.25 -1.11
C ASP A 253 37.33 25.94 -0.69
N LEU A 254 36.36 26.11 -1.60
CA LEU A 254 34.95 25.84 -1.41
C LEU A 254 34.49 24.60 -2.19
N ILE A 255 34.76 23.43 -1.61
CA ILE A 255 34.45 22.13 -2.21
C ILE A 255 33.52 21.29 -1.33
N ASN A 256 32.89 20.28 -1.90
CA ASN A 256 32.16 19.25 -1.15
C ASN A 256 33.04 18.03 -0.80
N ALA A 257 32.45 17.03 -0.15
CA ALA A 257 33.10 15.76 0.20
C ALA A 257 33.69 15.02 -1.01
N GLY A 258 33.03 15.13 -2.17
CA GLY A 258 33.47 14.61 -3.46
C GLY A 258 34.58 15.41 -4.14
N LYS A 259 35.12 16.45 -3.49
CA LYS A 259 36.19 17.32 -4.01
C LYS A 259 35.77 18.13 -5.25
N LYS A 260 34.48 18.44 -5.36
CA LYS A 260 33.91 19.29 -6.41
C LYS A 260 33.63 20.67 -5.85
N ALA A 261 33.89 21.71 -6.64
CA ALA A 261 33.53 23.08 -6.30
C ALA A 261 32.01 23.22 -6.14
N ILE A 262 31.60 24.03 -5.17
CA ILE A 262 30.20 24.29 -4.81
C ILE A 262 29.97 25.78 -4.63
N THR A 263 28.71 26.21 -4.70
CA THR A 263 28.28 27.57 -4.35
C THR A 263 27.68 27.60 -2.94
N LEU A 264 27.42 28.79 -2.39
CA LEU A 264 26.73 28.96 -1.10
C LEU A 264 25.30 29.45 -1.31
N LYS A 265 24.34 28.90 -0.57
CA LYS A 265 22.99 29.46 -0.47
C LYS A 265 22.93 30.52 0.65
N PRO A 266 21.93 31.43 0.63
CA PRO A 266 21.67 32.33 1.76
C PRO A 266 21.52 31.55 3.07
N GLY A 267 22.22 31.99 4.13
CA GLY A 267 22.21 31.31 5.43
C GLY A 267 23.24 30.18 5.57
N ALA A 268 24.12 29.98 4.58
CA ALA A 268 25.19 29.00 4.66
C ALA A 268 26.14 29.27 5.84
N ALA A 269 26.72 28.21 6.39
CA ALA A 269 27.65 28.27 7.50
C ALA A 269 28.87 27.38 7.26
N PHE A 270 30.02 27.85 7.76
CA PHE A 270 31.28 27.12 7.80
C PHE A 270 31.58 26.65 9.21
N PHE A 271 32.18 25.47 9.34
CA PHE A 271 32.50 24.89 10.63
C PHE A 271 33.68 23.94 10.55
N HIS A 272 34.29 23.68 11.69
CA HIS A 272 35.41 22.77 11.79
C HIS A 272 34.94 21.32 11.63
N HIS A 273 35.81 20.42 11.17
CA HIS A 273 35.49 18.99 11.01
C HIS A 273 34.92 18.34 12.28
N ALA A 274 35.42 18.74 13.46
CA ALA A 274 34.89 18.25 14.74
C ALA A 274 33.41 18.62 14.93
N ASP A 275 33.01 19.83 14.54
CA ASP A 275 31.62 20.29 14.61
C ASP A 275 30.76 19.61 13.55
N SER A 276 31.31 19.39 12.35
CA SER A 276 30.63 18.62 11.29
C SER A 276 30.24 17.22 11.77
N PHE A 277 31.20 16.48 12.32
CA PHE A 277 30.92 15.14 12.85
C PHE A 277 30.17 15.16 14.19
N ALA A 278 30.10 16.29 14.90
CA ALA A 278 29.18 16.47 16.01
C ALA A 278 27.73 16.62 15.51
N MET A 279 27.50 17.37 14.44
CA MET A 279 26.19 17.45 13.78
C MET A 279 25.74 16.07 13.26
N VAL A 280 26.65 15.35 12.61
CA VAL A 280 26.38 13.98 12.12
C VAL A 280 26.06 13.05 13.29
N ARG A 281 27.02 12.78 14.20
CA ARG A 281 26.84 11.79 15.27
C ARG A 281 25.80 12.20 16.31
N GLY A 282 25.48 13.49 16.41
CA GLY A 282 24.51 14.05 17.34
C GLY A 282 23.05 13.89 16.90
N GLY A 283 22.75 13.33 15.73
CA GLY A 283 21.36 13.18 15.30
C GLY A 283 20.76 14.42 14.63
N HIS A 284 21.59 15.38 14.19
CA HIS A 284 21.09 16.65 13.66
C HIS A 284 20.77 16.61 12.17
N LEU A 285 21.21 15.57 11.46
CA LEU A 285 20.82 15.34 10.06
C LEU A 285 19.52 14.55 10.02
N ASP A 286 18.54 15.07 9.29
CA ASP A 286 17.26 14.40 9.08
C ASP A 286 17.43 13.21 8.12
N LEU A 287 18.29 13.35 7.12
CA LEU A 287 18.54 12.33 6.11
C LEU A 287 20.02 12.26 5.69
N ALA A 288 20.55 11.04 5.62
CA ALA A 288 21.77 10.74 4.86
C ALA A 288 21.43 9.84 3.67
N VAL A 289 21.83 10.25 2.46
CA VAL A 289 21.65 9.45 1.25
C VAL A 289 22.99 8.95 0.75
N LEU A 290 23.15 7.64 0.63
CA LEU A 290 24.44 7.01 0.31
C LEU A 290 24.35 6.08 -0.91
N GLY A 291 25.49 5.86 -1.57
CA GLY A 291 25.64 4.75 -2.49
C GLY A 291 25.89 3.44 -1.74
N ALA A 292 25.64 2.30 -2.40
CA ALA A 292 25.89 0.97 -1.85
C ALA A 292 26.48 0.00 -2.88
N TYR A 293 27.38 -0.87 -2.42
CA TYR A 293 27.73 -2.08 -3.17
C TYR A 293 26.72 -3.19 -2.88
N GLN A 294 26.37 -3.36 -1.60
CA GLN A 294 25.35 -4.30 -1.14
C GLN A 294 24.52 -3.68 -0.02
N VAL A 295 23.24 -4.04 0.02
CA VAL A 295 22.33 -3.79 1.15
C VAL A 295 21.72 -5.12 1.55
N ALA A 296 21.69 -5.42 2.84
CA ALA A 296 21.03 -6.60 3.36
C ALA A 296 19.57 -6.31 3.74
N GLN A 297 18.71 -7.33 3.69
CA GLN A 297 17.28 -7.20 4.04
C GLN A 297 17.02 -6.73 5.46
N ASN A 298 18.01 -6.87 6.36
CA ASN A 298 17.96 -6.36 7.73
C ASN A 298 18.45 -4.91 7.87
N GLY A 299 18.81 -4.25 6.77
CA GLY A 299 19.29 -2.88 6.75
C GLY A 299 20.81 -2.73 6.89
N ASP A 300 21.58 -3.83 6.87
CA ASP A 300 23.04 -3.70 6.87
C ASP A 300 23.53 -3.10 5.56
N LEU A 301 24.42 -2.12 5.64
CA LEU A 301 25.01 -1.45 4.49
C LEU A 301 26.45 -1.92 4.26
N ALA A 302 26.85 -2.16 3.01
CA ALA A 302 28.24 -2.31 2.62
C ALA A 302 28.58 -1.40 1.44
N ASN A 303 29.43 -0.39 1.66
CA ASN A 303 29.79 0.59 0.63
C ASN A 303 31.25 1.09 0.66
N TRP A 304 32.08 0.68 1.63
CA TRP A 304 33.45 1.21 1.76
C TRP A 304 34.54 0.32 1.15
N SER A 305 34.26 -0.96 0.89
CA SER A 305 35.23 -1.90 0.33
C SER A 305 34.54 -3.02 -0.45
N THR A 306 35.18 -3.47 -1.52
CA THR A 306 34.79 -4.67 -2.28
C THR A 306 35.54 -5.93 -1.83
N GLY A 307 36.20 -5.90 -0.67
CA GLY A 307 36.95 -7.03 -0.12
C GLY A 307 38.42 -7.09 -0.56
N LYS A 308 39.02 -8.29 -0.50
CA LYS A 308 40.46 -8.49 -0.79
C LYS A 308 40.80 -8.04 -2.21
N GLY A 309 41.68 -7.06 -2.33
CA GLY A 309 42.14 -6.50 -3.61
C GLY A 309 41.41 -5.24 -4.08
N GLY A 310 40.32 -4.84 -3.43
CA GLY A 310 39.69 -3.54 -3.64
C GLY A 310 40.42 -2.43 -2.90
N VAL A 311 40.36 -1.20 -3.43
CA VAL A 311 40.86 0.00 -2.73
C VAL A 311 39.80 0.43 -1.71
N PRO A 312 40.08 0.36 -0.39
CA PRO A 312 39.11 0.76 0.62
C PRO A 312 38.99 2.29 0.69
N ALA A 313 37.76 2.78 0.86
CA ALA A 313 37.47 4.19 1.09
C ALA A 313 36.28 4.31 2.07
N VAL A 314 36.59 4.49 3.35
CA VAL A 314 35.55 4.63 4.39
C VAL A 314 34.96 6.05 4.41
N GLY A 315 35.81 7.08 4.36
CA GLY A 315 35.37 8.48 4.50
C GLY A 315 34.53 8.69 5.77
N GLY A 316 33.56 9.62 5.74
CA GLY A 316 32.58 9.81 6.80
C GLY A 316 31.38 8.86 6.78
N ALA A 317 31.36 7.84 5.90
CA ALA A 317 30.18 7.00 5.68
C ALA A 317 29.72 6.26 6.94
N MET A 318 30.64 5.77 7.78
CA MET A 318 30.30 5.06 9.02
C MET A 318 29.64 5.95 10.07
N ASP A 319 30.05 7.22 10.16
CA ASP A 319 29.42 8.21 11.04
C ASP A 319 28.04 8.60 10.51
N LEU A 320 27.90 8.80 9.19
CA LEU A 320 26.64 9.19 8.57
C LEU A 320 25.53 8.18 8.81
N VAL A 321 25.83 6.89 8.62
CA VAL A 321 24.81 5.83 8.78
C VAL A 321 24.36 5.61 10.22
N HIS A 322 25.17 5.99 11.22
CA HIS A 322 24.77 5.87 12.63
C HIS A 322 24.18 7.17 13.18
N GLY A 323 24.54 8.31 12.58
CA GLY A 323 24.21 9.63 13.09
C GLY A 323 22.93 10.22 12.50
N ALA A 324 22.60 9.96 11.24
CA ALA A 324 21.40 10.52 10.63
C ALA A 324 20.12 9.87 11.16
N LYS A 325 19.03 10.64 11.29
CA LYS A 325 17.72 10.12 11.73
C LYS A 325 17.15 9.09 10.76
N ARG A 326 17.36 9.32 9.45
CA ARG A 326 17.00 8.41 8.37
C ARG A 326 18.20 8.17 7.46
N VAL A 327 18.37 6.93 7.00
CA VAL A 327 19.39 6.57 6.01
C VAL A 327 18.73 5.96 4.78
N ALA A 328 18.92 6.61 3.64
CA ALA A 328 18.48 6.10 2.35
C ALA A 328 19.69 5.67 1.50
N VAL A 329 19.48 4.67 0.65
CA VAL A 329 20.46 4.21 -0.33
C VAL A 329 19.94 4.51 -1.72
N VAL A 330 20.80 5.04 -2.61
CA VAL A 330 20.51 5.17 -4.04
C VAL A 330 21.54 4.37 -4.83
N THR A 331 21.07 3.37 -5.57
CA THR A 331 22.00 2.44 -6.22
C THR A 331 21.35 1.59 -7.31
N ASP A 332 22.09 1.16 -8.33
CA ASP A 332 21.54 0.17 -9.30
C ASP A 332 21.08 -1.11 -8.58
N HIS A 333 19.98 -1.71 -9.03
CA HIS A 333 19.41 -2.89 -8.37
C HIS A 333 20.32 -4.12 -8.48
N VAL A 334 21.03 -4.24 -9.61
CA VAL A 334 22.00 -5.27 -9.91
C VAL A 334 23.36 -4.66 -10.26
N THR A 335 24.43 -5.46 -10.17
CA THR A 335 25.74 -5.06 -10.70
C THR A 335 25.72 -5.06 -12.23
N ARG A 336 26.80 -4.54 -12.86
CA ARG A 336 26.99 -4.61 -14.31
C ARG A 336 27.01 -6.04 -14.89
N LYS A 337 27.19 -7.05 -14.04
CA LYS A 337 27.16 -8.48 -14.42
C LYS A 337 25.80 -9.13 -14.17
N GLY A 338 24.81 -8.38 -13.69
CA GLY A 338 23.49 -8.89 -13.33
C GLY A 338 23.41 -9.53 -11.93
N GLU A 339 24.46 -9.39 -11.10
CA GLU A 339 24.42 -9.94 -9.74
C GLU A 339 23.57 -9.04 -8.82
N PRO A 340 22.73 -9.60 -7.92
CA PRO A 340 21.89 -8.81 -7.03
C PRO A 340 22.72 -8.01 -6.03
N LYS A 341 22.29 -6.78 -5.74
CA LYS A 341 22.90 -5.93 -4.70
C LYS A 341 22.07 -5.87 -3.43
N LEU A 342 20.78 -6.21 -3.51
CA LEU A 342 19.89 -6.37 -2.38
C LEU A 342 19.91 -7.85 -1.99
N LEU A 343 20.41 -8.16 -0.80
CA LEU A 343 20.76 -9.52 -0.39
C LEU A 343 20.10 -9.88 0.94
N LYS A 344 20.02 -11.18 1.25
CA LYS A 344 19.68 -11.63 2.60
C LYS A 344 20.68 -11.14 3.66
N ARG A 345 21.97 -11.17 3.30
CA ARG A 345 23.09 -10.65 4.10
C ARG A 345 24.16 -10.13 3.17
N CYS A 346 24.82 -9.03 3.56
CA CYS A 346 25.99 -8.55 2.85
C CYS A 346 27.13 -9.57 2.97
N ALA A 347 27.77 -9.88 1.84
CA ALA A 347 29.01 -10.65 1.80
C ALA A 347 30.25 -9.75 1.91
N LEU A 348 30.09 -8.47 1.58
CA LEU A 348 31.12 -7.44 1.67
C LEU A 348 31.25 -6.87 3.10
N PRO A 349 32.42 -6.30 3.46
CA PRO A 349 32.61 -5.65 4.75
C PRO A 349 31.58 -4.55 5.00
N LEU A 350 30.95 -4.60 6.17
CA LEU A 350 29.87 -3.69 6.53
C LEU A 350 30.39 -2.27 6.81
N THR A 351 29.56 -1.30 6.43
CA THR A 351 29.64 0.12 6.82
C THR A 351 28.80 0.38 8.06
N GLY A 352 27.62 -0.21 8.16
CA GLY A 352 26.71 -0.05 9.31
C GLY A 352 25.74 -1.22 9.42
N LEU A 353 25.29 -1.49 10.64
CA LEU A 353 24.35 -2.55 10.96
C LEU A 353 22.93 -1.98 11.06
N GLY A 354 21.98 -2.59 10.36
CA GLY A 354 20.55 -2.25 10.44
C GLY A 354 20.23 -0.76 10.30
N CYS A 355 21.04 -0.03 9.53
CA CYS A 355 20.97 1.43 9.46
C CYS A 355 20.14 1.92 8.27
N VAL A 356 20.08 1.15 7.18
CA VAL A 356 19.33 1.53 5.99
C VAL A 356 17.84 1.39 6.26
N THR A 357 17.10 2.45 5.96
CA THR A 357 15.63 2.50 6.11
C THR A 357 14.91 2.39 4.77
N ARG A 358 15.55 2.85 3.68
CA ARG A 358 15.00 2.80 2.32
C ARG A 358 16.09 2.63 1.27
N VAL A 359 15.76 1.92 0.21
CA VAL A 359 16.62 1.68 -0.95
C VAL A 359 15.88 2.10 -2.21
N TYR A 360 16.48 3.04 -2.93
CA TYR A 360 16.11 3.45 -4.28
C TYR A 360 16.98 2.73 -5.28
N THR A 361 16.36 2.02 -6.21
CA THR A 361 17.08 1.38 -7.29
C THR A 361 16.56 1.76 -8.67
N SER A 362 17.31 1.35 -9.68
CA SER A 362 16.90 1.41 -11.08
C SER A 362 15.60 0.64 -11.40
N LEU A 363 15.12 -0.22 -10.49
CA LEU A 363 13.97 -1.12 -10.71
C LEU A 363 12.85 -0.95 -9.67
N ALA A 364 13.17 -0.51 -8.45
CA ALA A 364 12.22 -0.49 -7.34
C ALA A 364 12.61 0.51 -6.24
N VAL A 365 11.61 0.90 -5.46
CA VAL A 365 11.75 1.57 -4.16
C VAL A 365 11.36 0.54 -3.10
N ILE A 366 12.27 0.30 -2.17
CA ILE A 366 12.16 -0.78 -1.20
C ILE A 366 12.44 -0.22 0.20
N ASP A 367 11.51 -0.42 1.12
CA ASP A 367 11.70 -0.11 2.53
C ASP A 367 12.38 -1.26 3.25
N VAL A 368 13.12 -0.93 4.30
CA VAL A 368 13.69 -1.91 5.22
C VAL A 368 12.92 -1.81 6.53
N GLU A 369 12.07 -2.80 6.79
CA GLU A 369 11.23 -2.83 7.99
C GLU A 369 11.32 -4.21 8.63
N ASP A 370 11.40 -4.28 9.96
CA ASP A 370 11.35 -5.54 10.72
C ASP A 370 12.30 -6.65 10.22
N GLY A 371 13.47 -6.26 9.68
CA GLY A 371 14.46 -7.19 9.19
C GLY A 371 14.18 -7.77 7.79
N ARG A 372 13.28 -7.16 7.02
CA ARG A 372 12.90 -7.56 5.64
C ARG A 372 12.86 -6.36 4.69
N PHE A 373 12.96 -6.67 3.40
CA PHE A 373 12.65 -5.73 2.33
C PHE A 373 11.14 -5.71 2.09
N VAL A 374 10.55 -4.52 2.04
CA VAL A 374 9.13 -4.28 1.76
C VAL A 374 9.05 -3.48 0.46
N LEU A 375 8.39 -4.02 -0.55
CA LEU A 375 8.26 -3.34 -1.84
C LEU A 375 7.30 -2.16 -1.69
N ARG A 376 7.77 -0.94 -1.94
CA ARG A 376 6.93 0.26 -2.06
C ARG A 376 6.47 0.46 -3.48
N GLU A 377 7.45 0.54 -4.37
CA GLU A 377 7.23 0.78 -5.78
C GLU A 377 8.17 -0.11 -6.60
N LYS A 378 7.71 -0.52 -7.77
CA LYS A 378 8.53 -1.13 -8.82
C LYS A 378 8.21 -0.47 -10.13
N LEU A 379 9.08 -0.65 -11.12
CA LEU A 379 8.73 -0.34 -12.50
C LEU A 379 7.37 -1.01 -12.84
N PRO A 380 6.38 -0.27 -13.37
CA PRO A 380 5.03 -0.77 -13.60
C PRO A 380 4.98 -2.12 -14.33
N GLN A 381 5.81 -2.27 -15.36
CA GLN A 381 5.94 -3.43 -16.24
C GLN A 381 6.75 -4.60 -15.68
N LEU A 382 7.51 -4.41 -14.60
CA LEU A 382 8.31 -5.48 -14.00
C LEU A 382 7.38 -6.36 -13.17
N SER A 383 7.29 -7.67 -13.43
CA SER A 383 6.50 -8.53 -12.55
C SER A 383 7.17 -8.65 -11.17
N PHE A 384 6.39 -9.04 -10.15
CA PHE A 384 6.96 -9.34 -8.84
C PHE A 384 8.02 -10.45 -8.93
N GLU A 385 7.71 -11.50 -9.69
CA GLU A 385 8.59 -12.65 -9.91
C GLU A 385 9.91 -12.21 -10.58
N ASP A 386 9.84 -11.33 -11.58
CA ASP A 386 11.03 -10.81 -12.25
C ASP A 386 11.87 -9.94 -11.31
N LEU A 387 11.27 -9.05 -10.52
CA LEU A 387 11.98 -8.27 -9.50
C LEU A 387 12.64 -9.17 -8.45
N GLN A 388 11.90 -10.18 -7.97
CA GLN A 388 12.40 -11.14 -7.00
C GLN A 388 13.55 -11.98 -7.58
N SER A 389 13.50 -12.33 -8.87
CA SER A 389 14.56 -13.09 -9.55
C SER A 389 15.91 -12.38 -9.60
N VAL A 390 15.89 -11.04 -9.52
CA VAL A 390 17.08 -10.18 -9.50
C VAL A 390 17.36 -9.57 -8.12
N THR A 391 16.63 -10.01 -7.09
CA THR A 391 16.85 -9.68 -5.68
C THR A 391 17.40 -10.91 -4.95
N GLY A 392 18.57 -10.81 -4.33
CA GLY A 392 19.22 -11.92 -3.60
C GLY A 392 18.77 -12.05 -2.13
N ALA A 393 17.63 -11.47 -1.77
CA ALA A 393 16.99 -11.57 -0.45
C ALA A 393 15.82 -12.56 -0.49
N ASP A 394 15.39 -13.01 0.69
CA ASP A 394 14.48 -14.16 0.73
C ASP A 394 13.06 -13.87 0.21
N ASP A 395 12.56 -12.61 0.18
CA ASP A 395 11.35 -12.15 -0.53
C ASP A 395 11.15 -10.60 -0.37
N VAL A 396 10.77 -9.85 -1.42
CA VAL A 396 10.39 -8.42 -1.36
C VAL A 396 8.85 -8.27 -1.33
N MET A 397 8.15 -8.75 -0.29
CA MET A 397 6.67 -8.85 -0.31
C MET A 397 5.93 -7.49 -0.27
N PRO A 398 4.76 -7.36 -0.93
CA PRO A 398 3.81 -6.28 -0.65
C PRO A 398 3.26 -6.39 0.78
N ASP A 399 2.81 -5.27 1.37
CA ASP A 399 2.08 -5.28 2.64
C ASP A 399 0.55 -5.16 2.39
N ALA A 400 -0.25 -5.47 3.42
CA ALA A 400 -1.70 -5.49 3.35
C ALA A 400 -2.32 -4.48 4.30
N TYR A 401 -3.29 -3.71 3.81
CA TYR A 401 -3.86 -2.57 4.52
C TYR A 401 -5.37 -2.67 4.60
N ILE A 402 -5.92 -2.43 5.80
CA ILE A 402 -7.36 -2.22 5.98
C ILE A 402 -7.68 -0.80 5.51
N CYS A 403 -8.55 -0.66 4.51
CA CYS A 403 -8.89 0.64 3.91
C CYS A 403 -10.26 1.17 4.33
N ASP A 404 -11.24 0.28 4.51
CA ASP A 404 -12.56 0.64 5.05
C ASP A 404 -13.11 -0.55 5.83
N TYR A 405 -13.96 -0.27 6.82
CA TYR A 405 -14.59 -1.26 7.67
C TYR A 405 -16.00 -0.82 8.02
N ILE A 406 -16.95 -1.74 7.88
CA ILE A 406 -18.32 -1.52 8.29
C ILE A 406 -18.97 -2.82 8.77
N ARG A 407 -19.95 -2.71 9.65
CA ARG A 407 -20.72 -3.84 10.16
C ARG A 407 -22.20 -3.50 10.27
N THR A 408 -23.03 -4.52 10.40
CA THR A 408 -24.41 -4.33 10.87
C THR A 408 -24.42 -4.03 12.37
N PRO A 409 -25.55 -3.57 12.92
CA PRO A 409 -25.82 -3.76 14.35
C PRO A 409 -25.79 -5.24 14.70
N ILE A 410 -25.63 -5.54 15.99
CA ILE A 410 -25.74 -6.89 16.54
C ILE A 410 -27.12 -7.05 17.17
N GLY A 411 -27.89 -8.00 16.64
CA GLY A 411 -29.21 -8.38 17.14
C GLY A 411 -29.11 -9.44 18.24
N ARG A 412 -30.09 -9.47 19.15
CA ARG A 412 -30.24 -10.57 20.11
C ARG A 412 -30.88 -11.79 19.43
N PHE A 413 -30.71 -12.98 20.01
CA PHE A 413 -31.43 -14.18 19.58
C PHE A 413 -32.95 -13.97 19.56
N GLY A 414 -33.59 -14.26 18.42
CA GLY A 414 -35.01 -14.00 18.19
C GLY A 414 -35.38 -12.51 18.24
N GLY A 415 -34.39 -11.62 18.15
CA GLY A 415 -34.53 -10.18 18.28
C GLY A 415 -34.71 -9.47 16.94
N VAL A 416 -34.21 -8.24 16.86
CA VAL A 416 -34.52 -7.31 15.76
C VAL A 416 -34.03 -7.78 14.38
N LEU A 417 -32.94 -8.57 14.33
CA LEU A 417 -32.37 -9.08 13.08
C LEU A 417 -32.83 -10.50 12.72
N SER A 418 -33.57 -11.19 13.59
CA SER A 418 -34.06 -12.56 13.33
C SER A 418 -34.94 -12.74 12.08
N PRO A 419 -35.61 -11.71 11.52
CA PRO A 419 -36.29 -11.83 10.24
C PRO A 419 -35.35 -11.83 9.01
N VAL A 420 -34.09 -11.40 9.16
CA VAL A 420 -33.14 -11.25 8.07
C VAL A 420 -32.37 -12.55 7.88
N ARG A 421 -32.30 -13.05 6.64
CA ARG A 421 -31.57 -14.28 6.33
C ARG A 421 -30.07 -14.08 6.47
N ALA A 422 -29.32 -15.17 6.71
CA ALA A 422 -27.87 -15.09 6.91
C ALA A 422 -27.12 -14.61 5.65
N ASP A 423 -27.51 -15.07 4.47
CA ASP A 423 -26.94 -14.66 3.17
C ASP A 423 -27.26 -13.19 2.84
N ASP A 424 -28.50 -12.76 3.09
CA ASP A 424 -28.89 -11.34 2.96
C ASP A 424 -28.16 -10.45 3.98
N LEU A 425 -28.05 -10.89 5.23
CA LEU A 425 -27.36 -10.16 6.30
C LEU A 425 -25.87 -9.97 5.96
N GLY A 426 -25.24 -11.00 5.39
CA GLY A 426 -23.86 -10.95 4.92
C GLY A 426 -23.63 -9.96 3.78
N ALA A 427 -24.63 -9.77 2.92
CA ALA A 427 -24.56 -8.85 1.77
C ALA A 427 -24.62 -7.36 2.17
N ILE A 428 -25.25 -7.03 3.30
CA ILE A 428 -25.44 -5.64 3.76
C ILE A 428 -24.12 -4.87 3.92
N PRO A 429 -23.12 -5.34 4.70
CA PRO A 429 -21.88 -4.60 4.86
C PRO A 429 -21.07 -4.55 3.54
N ILE A 430 -21.13 -5.59 2.70
CA ILE A 430 -20.50 -5.56 1.36
C ILE A 430 -21.09 -4.41 0.54
N LYS A 431 -22.43 -4.34 0.45
CA LYS A 431 -23.12 -3.27 -0.27
C LYS A 431 -22.76 -1.89 0.28
N ALA A 432 -22.74 -1.73 1.60
CA ALA A 432 -22.33 -0.48 2.22
C ALA A 432 -20.89 -0.07 1.84
N LEU A 433 -19.94 -1.01 1.79
CA LEU A 433 -18.58 -0.73 1.30
C LEU A 433 -18.58 -0.30 -0.18
N THR A 434 -19.39 -0.94 -1.03
CA THR A 434 -19.51 -0.54 -2.44
C THR A 434 -20.03 0.89 -2.63
N GLU A 435 -20.99 1.29 -1.80
CA GLU A 435 -21.58 2.63 -1.86
C GLU A 435 -20.62 3.72 -1.34
N ARG A 436 -19.80 3.38 -0.34
CA ARG A 436 -18.81 4.27 0.29
C ARG A 436 -17.55 4.46 -0.55
N ASN A 437 -17.14 3.43 -1.30
CA ASN A 437 -15.87 3.42 -2.01
C ASN A 437 -16.10 3.39 -3.53
N ARG A 438 -16.63 4.49 -4.08
CA ARG A 438 -16.99 4.60 -5.51
C ARG A 438 -15.80 4.65 -6.48
N GLY A 439 -14.58 4.88 -5.95
CA GLY A 439 -13.34 4.86 -6.73
C GLY A 439 -12.81 3.47 -7.05
N ILE A 440 -13.32 2.42 -6.38
CA ILE A 440 -12.93 1.03 -6.63
C ILE A 440 -13.61 0.53 -7.90
N ASP A 441 -12.80 -0.06 -8.79
CA ASP A 441 -13.31 -0.97 -9.80
C ASP A 441 -13.67 -2.31 -9.14
N TRP A 442 -14.96 -2.51 -8.85
CA TRP A 442 -15.44 -3.70 -8.16
C TRP A 442 -15.30 -4.98 -8.97
N GLU A 443 -15.04 -4.90 -10.28
CA GLU A 443 -14.71 -6.07 -11.10
C GLU A 443 -13.28 -6.57 -10.83
N ALA A 444 -12.41 -5.69 -10.32
CA ALA A 444 -11.03 -6.01 -9.97
C ALA A 444 -10.87 -6.57 -8.55
N VAL A 445 -11.96 -6.76 -7.78
CA VAL A 445 -11.87 -7.49 -6.50
C VAL A 445 -11.54 -8.94 -6.77
N ASP A 446 -10.39 -9.38 -6.26
CA ASP A 446 -9.88 -10.72 -6.53
C ASP A 446 -10.68 -11.79 -5.80
N GLU A 447 -11.06 -11.55 -4.54
CA GLU A 447 -11.69 -12.56 -3.69
C GLU A 447 -12.53 -11.95 -2.55
N VAL A 448 -13.62 -12.62 -2.18
CA VAL A 448 -14.40 -12.32 -0.98
C VAL A 448 -14.22 -13.44 0.04
N TYR A 449 -13.51 -13.15 1.14
CA TYR A 449 -13.29 -14.08 2.25
C TYR A 449 -14.28 -13.82 3.39
N TYR A 450 -15.16 -14.77 3.71
CA TYR A 450 -16.13 -14.61 4.80
C TYR A 450 -16.04 -15.72 5.85
N GLY A 451 -16.01 -15.35 7.12
CA GLY A 451 -16.14 -16.27 8.23
C GLY A 451 -17.59 -16.66 8.52
N CYS A 452 -17.86 -17.95 8.67
CA CYS A 452 -19.17 -18.46 9.11
C CYS A 452 -19.03 -19.81 9.81
N ALA A 453 -19.53 -19.93 11.05
CA ALA A 453 -19.33 -21.12 11.87
C ALA A 453 -20.33 -22.25 11.56
N ASN A 454 -21.56 -21.91 11.13
CA ASN A 454 -22.62 -22.91 10.97
C ASN A 454 -22.68 -23.52 9.56
N GLN A 455 -23.07 -22.75 8.54
CA GLN A 455 -23.16 -23.16 7.12
C GLN A 455 -24.18 -24.27 6.80
N ALA A 456 -25.09 -24.57 7.73
CA ALA A 456 -26.13 -25.59 7.54
C ALA A 456 -27.47 -24.99 7.08
N GLY A 457 -27.68 -23.69 7.28
CA GLY A 457 -28.94 -23.00 7.07
C GLY A 457 -28.95 -22.23 5.76
N GLU A 458 -29.40 -20.98 5.84
CA GLU A 458 -29.43 -20.06 4.70
C GLU A 458 -28.01 -19.62 4.27
N ASP A 459 -27.04 -19.83 5.16
CA ASP A 459 -25.59 -19.66 4.99
C ASP A 459 -24.88 -20.88 4.34
N ASN A 460 -25.63 -21.84 3.80
CA ASN A 460 -25.08 -23.03 3.16
C ASN A 460 -24.33 -22.74 1.84
N ARG A 461 -23.48 -23.69 1.43
CA ARG A 461 -22.85 -23.73 0.10
C ARG A 461 -22.12 -22.43 -0.24
N ASN A 462 -21.24 -21.99 0.66
CA ASN A 462 -20.35 -20.84 0.49
C ASN A 462 -21.08 -19.48 0.55
N VAL A 463 -21.43 -19.05 1.78
CA VAL A 463 -22.12 -17.77 2.05
C VAL A 463 -21.35 -16.54 1.57
N ALA A 464 -20.02 -16.60 1.48
CA ALA A 464 -19.19 -15.53 0.92
C ALA A 464 -19.61 -15.20 -0.52
N ARG A 465 -19.70 -16.24 -1.36
CA ARG A 465 -20.14 -16.11 -2.76
C ARG A 465 -21.62 -15.76 -2.87
N MET A 466 -22.47 -16.29 -2.00
CA MET A 466 -23.90 -15.92 -2.01
C MET A 466 -24.08 -14.44 -1.65
N SER A 467 -23.41 -13.98 -0.59
CA SER A 467 -23.50 -12.60 -0.11
C SER A 467 -22.91 -11.62 -1.12
N SER A 468 -21.80 -11.95 -1.79
CA SER A 468 -21.20 -11.08 -2.80
C SER A 468 -22.12 -10.87 -4.00
N LEU A 469 -22.76 -11.94 -4.48
CA LEU A 469 -23.77 -11.87 -5.54
C LEU A 469 -25.01 -11.07 -5.11
N LEU A 470 -25.52 -11.30 -3.89
CA LEU A 470 -26.67 -10.58 -3.34
C LEU A 470 -26.37 -9.08 -3.11
N ALA A 471 -25.12 -8.74 -2.79
CA ALA A 471 -24.66 -7.35 -2.66
C ALA A 471 -24.55 -6.63 -4.01
N GLY A 472 -24.61 -7.35 -5.13
CA GLY A 472 -24.50 -6.81 -6.48
C GLY A 472 -23.07 -6.67 -7.00
N LEU A 473 -22.10 -7.38 -6.40
CA LEU A 473 -20.75 -7.44 -6.97
C LEU A 473 -20.77 -8.18 -8.32
N PRO A 474 -19.83 -7.86 -9.24
CA PRO A 474 -19.73 -8.53 -10.52
C PRO A 474 -19.59 -10.05 -10.38
N VAL A 475 -20.18 -10.80 -11.31
CA VAL A 475 -20.18 -12.27 -11.27
C VAL A 475 -18.77 -12.87 -11.39
N SER A 476 -17.81 -12.13 -11.91
CA SER A 476 -16.39 -12.48 -12.00
C SER A 476 -15.70 -12.58 -10.63
N VAL A 477 -16.16 -11.82 -9.62
CA VAL A 477 -15.53 -11.78 -8.29
C VAL A 477 -15.76 -13.09 -7.54
N SER A 478 -14.72 -13.84 -7.18
CA SER A 478 -14.90 -15.09 -6.43
C SER A 478 -15.33 -14.84 -4.98
N GLY A 479 -15.74 -15.91 -4.29
CA GLY A 479 -15.97 -15.88 -2.86
C GLY A 479 -15.60 -17.21 -2.22
N THR A 480 -15.07 -17.19 -1.00
CA THR A 480 -14.82 -18.40 -0.20
C THR A 480 -15.19 -18.21 1.28
N THR A 481 -15.79 -19.25 1.86
CA THR A 481 -16.24 -19.25 3.26
C THR A 481 -15.31 -20.06 4.12
N ILE A 482 -14.85 -19.46 5.23
CA ILE A 482 -13.87 -20.04 6.15
C ILE A 482 -14.57 -20.39 7.46
N ASN A 483 -14.18 -21.53 8.05
CA ASN A 483 -14.68 -21.95 9.35
C ASN A 483 -13.54 -22.26 10.32
N ARG A 484 -13.38 -21.37 11.29
CA ARG A 484 -12.64 -21.60 12.53
C ARG A 484 -13.52 -21.23 13.74
N LEU A 485 -14.79 -21.65 13.71
CA LEU A 485 -15.80 -21.34 14.71
C LEU A 485 -15.84 -19.83 15.04
N CYS A 486 -15.68 -19.45 16.31
CA CYS A 486 -15.65 -18.05 16.76
C CYS A 486 -14.58 -17.20 16.04
N GLY A 487 -13.47 -17.82 15.63
CA GLY A 487 -12.35 -17.15 14.97
C GLY A 487 -12.53 -16.93 13.47
N SER A 488 -13.64 -17.36 12.86
CA SER A 488 -13.78 -17.43 11.40
C SER A 488 -13.61 -16.08 10.71
N GLY A 489 -14.25 -15.03 11.22
CA GLY A 489 -14.14 -13.69 10.60
C GLY A 489 -12.75 -13.07 10.70
N MET A 490 -11.99 -13.39 11.76
CA MET A 490 -10.60 -12.96 11.87
C MET A 490 -9.68 -13.77 10.95
N ASP A 491 -9.94 -15.08 10.80
CA ASP A 491 -9.18 -15.92 9.88
C ASP A 491 -9.41 -15.49 8.42
N ALA A 492 -10.61 -15.01 8.08
CA ALA A 492 -10.89 -14.39 6.79
C ALA A 492 -10.02 -13.15 6.52
N VAL A 493 -9.90 -12.25 7.50
CA VAL A 493 -9.01 -11.08 7.39
C VAL A 493 -7.55 -11.49 7.26
N ILE A 494 -7.10 -12.49 8.03
CA ILE A 494 -5.74 -13.01 7.94
C ILE A 494 -5.47 -13.71 6.60
N MET A 495 -6.44 -14.43 6.03
CA MET A 495 -6.31 -15.08 4.74
C MET A 495 -6.17 -14.07 3.60
N ALA A 496 -7.01 -13.03 3.58
CA ALA A 496 -6.88 -11.93 2.63
C ALA A 496 -5.51 -11.25 2.75
N ALA A 497 -5.07 -10.92 3.98
CA ALA A 497 -3.76 -10.31 4.20
C ALA A 497 -2.60 -11.19 3.73
N ARG A 498 -2.69 -12.52 3.94
CA ARG A 498 -1.67 -13.47 3.47
C ARG A 498 -1.62 -13.56 1.94
N ALA A 499 -2.77 -13.62 1.27
CA ALA A 499 -2.83 -13.68 -0.18
C ALA A 499 -2.26 -12.40 -0.82
N ILE A 500 -2.58 -11.23 -0.26
CA ILE A 500 -1.98 -9.96 -0.68
C ILE A 500 -0.47 -9.99 -0.46
N LYS A 501 -0.01 -10.34 0.75
CA LYS A 501 1.43 -10.40 1.07
C LYS A 501 2.21 -11.41 0.24
N ALA A 502 1.55 -12.45 -0.26
CA ALA A 502 2.12 -13.42 -1.19
C ALA A 502 2.19 -12.90 -2.65
N GLY A 503 1.60 -11.73 -2.94
CA GLY A 503 1.52 -11.17 -4.28
C GLY A 503 0.53 -11.90 -5.19
N GLU A 504 -0.39 -12.69 -4.64
CA GLU A 504 -1.37 -13.47 -5.42
C GLU A 504 -2.62 -12.67 -5.76
N ILE A 505 -2.94 -11.66 -4.96
CA ILE A 505 -4.10 -10.77 -5.13
C ILE A 505 -3.71 -9.34 -4.71
N GLU A 506 -4.45 -8.34 -5.18
CA GLU A 506 -4.18 -6.93 -4.89
C GLU A 506 -5.27 -6.31 -4.01
N ILE A 507 -6.52 -6.79 -4.12
CA ILE A 507 -7.65 -6.27 -3.35
C ILE A 507 -8.66 -7.38 -3.01
N ALA A 508 -9.11 -7.40 -1.77
CA ALA A 508 -10.10 -8.35 -1.27
C ALA A 508 -11.13 -7.70 -0.36
N ILE A 509 -12.29 -8.33 -0.27
CA ILE A 509 -13.24 -8.08 0.82
C ILE A 509 -13.09 -9.21 1.83
N ALA A 510 -12.83 -8.87 3.09
CA ALA A 510 -12.76 -9.84 4.18
C ALA A 510 -13.80 -9.53 5.24
N GLY A 511 -14.46 -10.55 5.80
CA GLY A 511 -15.52 -10.31 6.75
C GLY A 511 -16.06 -11.57 7.40
N GLY A 512 -17.30 -11.50 7.85
CA GLY A 512 -18.00 -12.67 8.36
C GLY A 512 -19.44 -12.38 8.73
N VAL A 513 -20.22 -13.45 8.81
CA VAL A 513 -21.64 -13.41 9.13
C VAL A 513 -22.02 -14.57 10.01
N GLU A 514 -22.95 -14.33 10.94
CA GLU A 514 -23.65 -15.40 11.64
C GLU A 514 -25.10 -14.97 11.86
N SER A 515 -26.04 -15.88 11.61
CA SER A 515 -27.43 -15.76 12.06
C SER A 515 -27.75 -16.93 12.96
N MET A 516 -27.51 -16.76 14.25
CA MET A 516 -27.79 -17.78 15.26
C MET A 516 -29.29 -17.95 15.48
N SER A 517 -30.10 -16.90 15.29
CA SER A 517 -31.57 -16.99 15.34
C SER A 517 -32.16 -17.90 14.27
N ARG A 518 -31.49 -18.01 13.12
CA ARG A 518 -31.96 -18.77 11.96
C ARG A 518 -31.16 -20.05 11.71
N ALA A 519 -30.32 -20.44 12.66
CA ALA A 519 -29.61 -21.70 12.64
C ALA A 519 -30.62 -22.88 12.58
N PRO A 520 -30.52 -23.79 11.60
CA PRO A 520 -31.53 -24.82 11.40
C PRO A 520 -31.38 -25.96 12.40
N PHE A 521 -32.39 -26.83 12.45
CA PHE A 521 -32.20 -28.19 12.95
C PHE A 521 -31.56 -29.08 11.88
N VAL A 522 -30.76 -30.06 12.31
CA VAL A 522 -30.14 -31.07 11.45
C VAL A 522 -30.51 -32.47 11.90
N VAL A 523 -30.73 -33.36 10.93
CA VAL A 523 -31.19 -34.74 11.14
C VAL A 523 -30.16 -35.69 10.51
N PRO A 524 -29.64 -36.70 11.25
CA PRO A 524 -28.82 -37.74 10.64
C PRO A 524 -29.60 -38.50 9.57
N LYS A 525 -28.90 -38.92 8.51
CA LYS A 525 -29.49 -39.91 7.60
C LYS A 525 -29.73 -41.22 8.34
N ALA A 526 -30.78 -41.95 7.95
CA ALA A 526 -31.02 -43.30 8.44
C ALA A 526 -29.85 -44.20 8.03
N ASP A 527 -29.38 -45.02 8.97
CA ASP A 527 -28.31 -46.01 8.78
C ASP A 527 -28.81 -47.30 8.13
N THR A 528 -30.10 -47.58 8.28
CA THR A 528 -30.78 -48.78 7.80
C THR A 528 -32.21 -48.45 7.33
N ALA A 529 -32.73 -49.24 6.39
CA ALA A 529 -34.14 -49.12 6.00
C ALA A 529 -35.04 -49.40 7.21
N PHE A 530 -36.12 -48.61 7.35
CA PHE A 530 -37.05 -48.68 8.49
C PHE A 530 -36.40 -48.41 9.87
N SER A 531 -35.28 -47.69 9.91
CA SER A 531 -34.64 -47.29 11.16
C SER A 531 -35.61 -46.50 12.04
N ARG A 532 -35.70 -46.89 13.31
CA ARG A 532 -36.51 -46.21 14.33
C ARG A 532 -35.72 -45.16 15.09
N LYS A 533 -34.45 -44.95 14.73
CA LYS A 533 -33.57 -43.98 15.37
C LYS A 533 -33.79 -42.60 14.73
N ALA A 534 -34.67 -41.81 15.33
CA ALA A 534 -34.93 -40.43 14.95
C ALA A 534 -34.23 -39.49 15.94
N GLU A 535 -33.24 -38.74 15.47
CA GLU A 535 -32.54 -37.72 16.24
C GLU A 535 -32.66 -36.37 15.51
N ILE A 536 -32.70 -35.28 16.28
CA ILE A 536 -32.70 -33.92 15.75
C ILE A 536 -31.74 -33.10 16.61
N TYR A 537 -30.87 -32.32 15.97
CA TYR A 537 -29.92 -31.46 16.66
C TYR A 537 -30.15 -30.00 16.29
N ASP A 538 -30.16 -29.14 17.29
CA ASP A 538 -30.10 -27.69 17.11
C ASP A 538 -28.68 -27.28 16.67
N THR A 539 -28.59 -26.43 15.65
CA THR A 539 -27.29 -25.90 15.19
C THR A 539 -26.97 -24.50 15.70
N THR A 540 -27.84 -23.89 16.51
CA THR A 540 -27.66 -22.54 17.08
C THR A 540 -26.30 -22.38 17.72
N ILE A 541 -25.90 -23.32 18.59
CA ILE A 541 -24.56 -23.38 19.17
C ILE A 541 -24.28 -24.77 19.77
N GLY A 542 -23.01 -25.14 19.89
CA GLY A 542 -22.57 -26.27 20.71
C GLY A 542 -22.42 -27.59 19.97
N TRP A 543 -22.23 -28.65 20.77
CA TRP A 543 -21.92 -29.99 20.30
C TRP A 543 -23.14 -30.66 19.66
N ARG A 544 -22.93 -31.26 18.49
CA ARG A 544 -23.92 -32.04 17.72
C ARG A 544 -23.20 -33.13 16.94
N PHE A 545 -23.89 -34.22 16.62
CA PHE A 545 -23.28 -35.42 16.01
C PHE A 545 -21.98 -35.85 16.73
N VAL A 546 -22.04 -35.91 18.07
CA VAL A 546 -20.85 -36.13 18.90
C VAL A 546 -20.15 -37.45 18.54
N ASN A 547 -18.88 -37.36 18.19
CA ASN A 547 -18.03 -38.52 17.99
C ASN A 547 -17.66 -39.14 19.37
N PRO A 548 -17.94 -40.44 19.61
CA PRO A 548 -17.60 -41.10 20.87
C PRO A 548 -16.11 -41.05 21.24
N VAL A 549 -15.22 -41.07 20.24
CA VAL A 549 -13.77 -40.96 20.44
C VAL A 549 -13.40 -39.58 20.97
N MET A 550 -13.98 -38.51 20.40
CA MET A 550 -13.78 -37.13 20.87
C MET A 550 -14.20 -36.99 22.33
N LYS A 551 -15.41 -37.46 22.67
CA LYS A 551 -15.92 -37.44 24.05
C LYS A 551 -15.01 -38.19 25.02
N LYS A 552 -14.50 -39.36 24.63
CA LYS A 552 -13.64 -40.18 25.49
C LYS A 552 -12.25 -39.55 25.69
N GLN A 553 -11.65 -38.98 24.65
CA GLN A 553 -10.27 -38.47 24.70
C GLN A 553 -10.17 -37.08 25.30
N TYR A 554 -11.11 -36.19 24.98
CA TYR A 554 -10.99 -34.77 25.29
C TYR A 554 -12.20 -34.17 26.01
N GLY A 555 -13.27 -34.95 26.18
CA GLY A 555 -14.55 -34.43 26.65
C GLY A 555 -15.37 -33.76 25.54
N VAL A 556 -16.58 -33.32 25.90
CA VAL A 556 -17.46 -32.51 25.05
C VAL A 556 -18.12 -31.42 25.89
N ASP A 557 -17.31 -30.80 26.75
CA ASP A 557 -17.74 -29.70 27.61
C ASP A 557 -18.36 -28.61 26.72
N SER A 558 -19.54 -28.14 27.12
CA SER A 558 -20.18 -26.97 26.54
C SER A 558 -19.31 -25.72 26.77
N MET A 559 -19.53 -24.67 25.98
CA MET A 559 -18.74 -23.44 26.11
C MET A 559 -18.81 -22.86 27.54
N PRO A 560 -19.97 -22.77 28.22
CA PRO A 560 -20.02 -22.33 29.61
C PRO A 560 -19.27 -23.24 30.59
N GLU A 561 -19.32 -24.58 30.40
CA GLU A 561 -18.52 -25.50 31.22
C GLU A 561 -17.02 -25.26 31.05
N THR A 562 -16.55 -24.93 29.83
CA THR A 562 -15.15 -24.51 29.63
C THR A 562 -14.84 -23.17 30.29
N GLY A 563 -15.81 -22.25 30.36
CA GLY A 563 -15.68 -20.99 31.10
C GLY A 563 -15.49 -21.22 32.61
N GLU A 564 -16.22 -22.19 33.18
CA GLU A 564 -16.06 -22.62 34.57
C GLU A 564 -14.70 -23.29 34.80
N ASN A 565 -14.29 -24.17 33.89
CA ASN A 565 -12.98 -24.81 33.93
C ASN A 565 -11.84 -23.79 33.95
N VAL A 566 -11.92 -22.74 33.13
CA VAL A 566 -10.94 -21.65 33.13
C VAL A 566 -10.99 -20.85 34.42
N ALA A 567 -12.18 -20.55 34.95
CA ALA A 567 -12.32 -19.85 36.22
C ALA A 567 -11.64 -20.63 37.37
N GLU A 568 -11.83 -21.95 37.40
CA GLU A 568 -11.23 -22.85 38.38
C GLU A 568 -9.71 -22.97 38.21
N ASP A 569 -9.23 -23.34 37.01
CA ASP A 569 -7.81 -23.61 36.74
C ASP A 569 -6.94 -22.34 36.87
N PHE A 570 -7.50 -21.16 36.54
CA PHE A 570 -6.80 -19.87 36.56
C PHE A 570 -7.23 -18.95 37.73
N LYS A 571 -8.03 -19.47 38.67
CA LYS A 571 -8.45 -18.78 39.90
C LYS A 571 -9.10 -17.43 39.63
N VAL A 572 -10.04 -17.38 38.70
CA VAL A 572 -10.82 -16.19 38.39
C VAL A 572 -12.10 -16.20 39.22
N THR A 573 -12.21 -15.27 40.16
CA THR A 573 -13.33 -15.24 41.11
C THR A 573 -14.63 -14.82 40.43
N ARG A 574 -15.77 -15.07 41.07
CA ARG A 574 -17.08 -14.62 40.59
C ARG A 574 -17.15 -13.09 40.58
N GLU A 575 -16.62 -12.47 41.62
CA GLU A 575 -16.60 -11.02 41.81
C GLU A 575 -15.79 -10.34 40.70
N ASP A 576 -14.62 -10.88 40.33
CA ASP A 576 -13.81 -10.38 39.22
C ASP A 576 -14.59 -10.47 37.89
N GLN A 577 -15.26 -11.60 37.66
CA GLN A 577 -16.06 -11.83 36.45
C GLN A 577 -17.20 -10.82 36.30
N ASP A 578 -17.95 -10.58 37.38
CA ASP A 578 -19.05 -9.64 37.38
C ASP A 578 -18.54 -8.19 37.24
N ALA A 579 -17.43 -7.83 37.89
CA ALA A 579 -16.80 -6.52 37.75
C ALA A 579 -16.31 -6.26 36.32
N PHE A 580 -15.70 -7.25 35.67
CA PHE A 580 -15.29 -7.18 34.26
C PHE A 580 -16.50 -6.97 33.35
N SER A 581 -17.59 -7.70 33.61
CA SER A 581 -18.83 -7.62 32.83
C SER A 581 -19.53 -6.27 32.96
N LEU A 582 -19.53 -5.69 34.17
CA LEU A 582 -20.04 -4.34 34.40
C LEU A 582 -19.24 -3.29 33.62
N ARG A 583 -17.90 -3.40 33.60
CA ARG A 583 -17.05 -2.50 32.80
C ARG A 583 -17.37 -2.62 31.30
N SER A 584 -17.56 -3.83 30.78
CA SER A 584 -17.94 -4.05 29.38
C SER A 584 -19.26 -3.34 29.04
N GLN A 585 -20.29 -3.50 29.87
CA GLN A 585 -21.58 -2.81 29.70
C GLN A 585 -21.46 -1.28 29.77
N ALA A 586 -20.71 -0.76 30.75
CA ALA A 586 -20.51 0.68 30.92
C ALA A 586 -19.75 1.30 29.73
N LYS A 587 -18.69 0.65 29.25
CA LYS A 587 -17.91 1.10 28.08
C LYS A 587 -18.74 1.06 26.79
N ALA A 588 -19.52 -0.01 26.58
CA ALA A 588 -20.42 -0.11 25.42
C ALA A 588 -21.51 0.97 25.44
N ALA A 589 -22.14 1.21 26.59
CA ALA A 589 -23.14 2.27 26.74
C ALA A 589 -22.55 3.66 26.47
N ALA A 590 -21.34 3.94 26.97
CA ALA A 590 -20.63 5.18 26.69
C ALA A 590 -20.32 5.36 25.19
N ALA A 591 -19.80 4.31 24.54
CA ALA A 591 -19.47 4.30 23.11
C ALA A 591 -20.70 4.40 22.20
N GLN A 592 -21.85 3.87 22.64
CA GLN A 592 -23.12 4.05 21.95
C GLN A 592 -23.62 5.50 22.08
N ASN A 593 -23.61 6.04 23.30
CA ASN A 593 -24.10 7.39 23.60
C ASN A 593 -23.26 8.51 22.97
N ASN A 594 -21.94 8.31 22.84
CA ASN A 594 -21.04 9.30 22.22
C ASN A 594 -20.93 9.16 20.69
N GLY A 595 -21.68 8.22 20.08
CA GLY A 595 -21.69 7.99 18.64
C GLY A 595 -20.48 7.23 18.10
N ARG A 596 -19.57 6.70 18.94
CA ARG A 596 -18.41 5.92 18.51
C ARG A 596 -18.83 4.64 17.78
N LEU A 597 -19.84 3.92 18.28
CA LEU A 597 -20.34 2.70 17.62
C LEU A 597 -21.07 3.01 16.31
N ALA A 598 -21.74 4.17 16.21
CA ALA A 598 -22.43 4.57 14.98
C ALA A 598 -21.49 4.75 13.78
N LYS A 599 -20.20 5.05 14.01
CA LYS A 599 -19.20 5.19 12.94
C LYS A 599 -18.91 3.91 12.17
N GLU A 600 -19.15 2.76 12.80
CA GLU A 600 -18.88 1.44 12.22
C GLU A 600 -20.15 0.70 11.80
N ILE A 601 -21.34 1.28 12.00
CA ILE A 601 -22.62 0.63 11.73
C ILE A 601 -23.24 1.09 10.40
N ALA A 602 -23.49 0.12 9.52
CA ALA A 602 -24.41 0.23 8.40
C ALA A 602 -25.83 -0.17 8.87
N PRO A 603 -26.83 0.72 8.75
CA PRO A 603 -28.20 0.39 9.14
C PRO A 603 -28.79 -0.76 8.32
N VAL A 604 -29.54 -1.65 8.99
CA VAL A 604 -30.27 -2.75 8.37
C VAL A 604 -31.72 -2.33 8.17
N THR A 605 -32.17 -2.35 6.92
CA THR A 605 -33.56 -2.01 6.56
C THR A 605 -34.39 -3.27 6.40
N ILE A 606 -35.40 -3.44 7.26
CA ILE A 606 -36.26 -4.63 7.29
C ILE A 606 -37.63 -4.26 6.69
N PRO A 607 -38.02 -4.86 5.54
CA PRO A 607 -39.30 -4.57 4.92
C PRO A 607 -40.48 -5.07 5.77
N GLN A 608 -41.52 -4.26 5.87
CA GLN A 608 -42.76 -4.64 6.54
C GLN A 608 -43.87 -4.94 5.53
N ARG A 609 -44.77 -5.89 5.86
CA ARG A 609 -45.98 -6.16 5.04
C ARG A 609 -46.90 -4.94 4.93
N LYS A 610 -46.95 -4.11 5.97
CA LYS A 610 -47.71 -2.85 6.04
C LYS A 610 -46.90 -1.86 6.87
N GLY A 611 -46.69 -0.65 6.35
CA GLY A 611 -45.90 0.40 7.00
C GLY A 611 -44.56 0.67 6.30
N ALA A 612 -43.84 1.67 6.80
CA ALA A 612 -42.48 1.96 6.36
C ALA A 612 -41.53 0.84 6.83
N PRO A 613 -40.42 0.58 6.10
CA PRO A 613 -39.40 -0.34 6.57
C PRO A 613 -38.87 0.04 7.95
N VAL A 614 -38.58 -0.97 8.79
CA VAL A 614 -37.91 -0.74 10.07
C VAL A 614 -36.43 -0.56 9.80
N ILE A 615 -35.85 0.50 10.33
CA ILE A 615 -34.41 0.74 10.26
C ILE A 615 -33.84 0.32 11.61
N VAL A 616 -32.89 -0.62 11.58
CA VAL A 616 -32.11 -1.03 12.75
C VAL A 616 -30.70 -0.49 12.57
N ASP A 617 -30.31 0.47 13.41
CA ASP A 617 -29.03 1.19 13.33
C ASP A 617 -28.25 1.15 14.66
N THR A 618 -28.74 0.39 15.63
CA THR A 618 -28.24 0.39 17.01
C THR A 618 -28.11 -1.05 17.50
N ASP A 619 -27.00 -1.37 18.18
CA ASP A 619 -26.77 -2.67 18.80
C ASP A 619 -27.86 -2.97 19.85
N GLU A 620 -28.47 -4.15 19.79
CA GLU A 620 -29.64 -4.51 20.61
C GLU A 620 -29.26 -5.24 21.92
N HIS A 621 -28.02 -5.71 22.01
CA HIS A 621 -27.55 -6.53 23.13
C HIS A 621 -27.10 -5.78 24.40
N PRO A 622 -26.60 -4.53 24.36
CA PRO A 622 -26.22 -3.78 25.55
C PRO A 622 -27.35 -3.64 26.56
N ARG A 623 -27.03 -3.67 27.87
CA ARG A 623 -28.02 -3.71 28.96
C ARG A 623 -27.61 -2.80 30.11
N GLU A 624 -28.58 -2.09 30.67
CA GLU A 624 -28.40 -1.43 31.96
C GLU A 624 -28.12 -2.49 33.03
N THR A 625 -26.99 -2.35 33.72
CA THR A 625 -26.43 -3.41 34.57
C THR A 625 -25.86 -2.80 35.85
N SER A 626 -25.94 -3.52 36.97
CA SER A 626 -25.31 -3.16 38.24
C SER A 626 -24.64 -4.38 38.88
N MET A 627 -23.69 -4.15 39.81
CA MET A 627 -23.07 -5.25 40.55
C MET A 627 -24.09 -6.07 41.35
N GLU A 628 -25.10 -5.43 41.94
CA GLU A 628 -26.15 -6.10 42.70
C GLU A 628 -27.01 -6.99 41.80
N ALA A 629 -27.29 -6.55 40.57
CA ALA A 629 -28.04 -7.33 39.59
C ALA A 629 -27.23 -8.55 39.14
N LEU A 630 -25.93 -8.38 38.84
CA LEU A 630 -25.03 -9.46 38.44
C LEU A 630 -24.87 -10.49 39.55
N ALA A 631 -24.64 -10.07 40.80
CA ALA A 631 -24.45 -10.96 41.94
C ALA A 631 -25.67 -11.86 42.24
N ARG A 632 -26.89 -11.42 41.88
CA ARG A 632 -28.13 -12.20 42.05
C ARG A 632 -28.32 -13.29 40.99
N LEU A 633 -27.56 -13.26 39.89
CA LEU A 633 -27.69 -14.24 38.82
C LEU A 633 -27.21 -15.61 39.28
N ARG A 634 -28.03 -16.62 38.96
CA ARG A 634 -27.72 -18.04 39.19
C ARG A 634 -26.65 -18.50 38.20
N THR A 635 -25.99 -19.61 38.54
CA THR A 635 -24.96 -20.28 37.76
C THR A 635 -25.55 -21.56 37.14
N PRO A 636 -26.29 -21.46 36.01
CA PRO A 636 -27.09 -22.57 35.51
C PRO A 636 -26.24 -23.71 34.91
N PHE A 637 -24.95 -23.50 34.71
CA PHE A 637 -24.06 -24.41 33.99
C PHE A 637 -23.31 -25.38 34.90
N ARG A 638 -23.14 -25.03 36.18
CA ARG A 638 -22.45 -25.84 37.18
C ARG A 638 -22.96 -25.48 38.57
N GLU A 639 -23.28 -26.50 39.36
CA GLU A 639 -23.59 -26.31 40.78
C GLU A 639 -22.36 -25.70 41.50
N ASN A 640 -22.56 -24.61 42.25
CA ASN A 640 -21.49 -23.80 42.84
C ASN A 640 -20.47 -23.26 41.82
N GLY A 641 -20.90 -23.08 40.56
CA GLY A 641 -20.11 -22.42 39.52
C GLY A 641 -20.00 -20.91 39.72
N SER A 642 -19.41 -20.24 38.73
CA SER A 642 -19.12 -18.81 38.68
C SER A 642 -19.63 -18.14 37.40
N VAL A 643 -19.86 -18.90 36.33
CA VAL A 643 -20.35 -18.40 35.04
C VAL A 643 -21.86 -18.24 35.08
N THR A 644 -22.34 -17.08 34.64
CA THR A 644 -23.75 -16.70 34.59
C THR A 644 -24.12 -16.10 33.24
N ALA A 645 -25.40 -15.89 32.99
CA ALA A 645 -25.85 -15.17 31.80
C ALA A 645 -25.45 -13.69 31.77
N GLY A 646 -25.02 -13.11 32.90
CA GLY A 646 -24.59 -11.70 32.99
C GLY A 646 -23.09 -11.50 32.78
N ASN A 647 -22.30 -12.56 32.95
CA ASN A 647 -20.84 -12.53 32.76
C ASN A 647 -20.37 -13.42 31.59
N ALA A 648 -21.30 -13.73 30.69
CA ALA A 648 -21.09 -14.43 29.43
C ALA A 648 -21.72 -13.64 28.28
N SER A 649 -21.14 -13.77 27.09
CA SER A 649 -21.77 -13.28 25.86
C SER A 649 -23.07 -14.03 25.52
N GLY A 650 -23.93 -13.38 24.74
CA GLY A 650 -25.14 -13.99 24.19
C GLY A 650 -24.92 -14.78 22.90
N VAL A 651 -26.01 -15.37 22.42
CA VAL A 651 -26.14 -15.83 21.03
C VAL A 651 -26.85 -14.75 20.22
N ASN A 652 -26.30 -14.39 19.07
CA ASN A 652 -26.58 -13.13 18.39
C ASN A 652 -26.53 -13.26 16.87
N ASP A 653 -27.09 -12.27 16.18
CA ASP A 653 -27.05 -12.15 14.72
C ASP A 653 -26.26 -10.91 14.30
N GLY A 654 -25.45 -11.00 13.25
CA GLY A 654 -24.74 -9.85 12.68
C GLY A 654 -23.78 -10.20 11.55
N ALA A 655 -23.37 -9.20 10.78
CA ALA A 655 -22.34 -9.30 9.73
C ALA A 655 -21.37 -8.12 9.76
N ALA A 656 -20.14 -8.32 9.25
CA ALA A 656 -19.12 -7.29 9.09
C ALA A 656 -18.28 -7.54 7.84
N ALA A 657 -17.78 -6.48 7.22
CA ALA A 657 -16.88 -6.54 6.08
C ALA A 657 -15.81 -5.43 6.14
N LEU A 658 -14.64 -5.73 5.59
CA LEU A 658 -13.47 -4.88 5.48
C LEU A 658 -12.99 -4.89 4.03
N VAL A 659 -12.55 -3.75 3.52
CA VAL A 659 -11.73 -3.66 2.30
C VAL A 659 -10.27 -3.83 2.71
N ILE A 660 -9.58 -4.80 2.12
CA ILE A 660 -8.14 -5.02 2.32
C ILE A 660 -7.45 -4.90 0.97
N ALA A 661 -6.41 -4.08 0.91
CA ALA A 661 -5.71 -3.78 -0.34
C ALA A 661 -4.17 -3.73 -0.15
N SER A 662 -3.45 -3.96 -1.23
CA SER A 662 -2.03 -3.64 -1.37
C SER A 662 -1.82 -2.14 -1.54
N GLU A 663 -0.57 -1.66 -1.39
CA GLU A 663 -0.22 -0.26 -1.70
C GLU A 663 -0.56 0.13 -3.14
N ALA A 664 -0.30 -0.77 -4.09
CA ALA A 664 -0.58 -0.55 -5.50
C ALA A 664 -2.09 -0.38 -5.76
N ALA A 665 -2.93 -1.23 -5.17
CA ALA A 665 -4.38 -1.11 -5.26
C ALA A 665 -4.89 0.17 -4.57
N MET A 666 -4.31 0.55 -3.42
CA MET A 666 -4.66 1.80 -2.76
C MET A 666 -4.38 3.01 -3.64
N LYS A 667 -3.18 3.09 -4.25
CA LYS A 667 -2.80 4.18 -5.17
C LYS A 667 -3.70 4.19 -6.41
N LYS A 668 -3.98 3.02 -6.98
CA LYS A 668 -4.82 2.86 -8.18
C LYS A 668 -6.26 3.32 -7.96
N TYR A 669 -6.87 2.98 -6.82
CA TYR A 669 -8.29 3.23 -6.55
C TYR A 669 -8.54 4.40 -5.59
N GLY A 670 -7.50 5.13 -5.19
CA GLY A 670 -7.60 6.28 -4.28
C GLY A 670 -8.07 5.91 -2.88
N LEU A 671 -7.64 4.76 -2.36
CA LEU A 671 -8.03 4.28 -1.03
C LEU A 671 -7.15 4.90 0.05
N THR A 672 -7.78 5.23 1.19
CA THR A 672 -7.07 5.70 2.38
C THR A 672 -6.93 4.55 3.37
N PRO A 673 -5.72 4.16 3.77
CA PRO A 673 -5.56 3.12 4.77
C PRO A 673 -5.97 3.60 6.18
N ILE A 674 -6.61 2.70 6.94
CA ILE A 674 -6.92 2.86 8.36
C ILE A 674 -5.83 2.22 9.21
N ALA A 675 -5.34 1.04 8.80
CA ALA A 675 -4.30 0.31 9.51
C ALA A 675 -3.57 -0.67 8.59
N ARG A 676 -2.28 -0.88 8.86
CA ARG A 676 -1.48 -1.95 8.23
C ARG A 676 -1.64 -3.26 9.01
N ILE A 677 -1.84 -4.37 8.31
CA ILE A 677 -1.93 -5.70 8.93
C ILE A 677 -0.53 -6.28 9.09
N VAL A 678 0.05 -6.21 10.30
CA VAL A 678 1.42 -6.69 10.54
C VAL A 678 1.50 -8.21 10.38
N GLY A 679 0.56 -8.94 10.98
CA GLY A 679 0.46 -10.39 10.81
C GLY A 679 -0.57 -11.04 11.71
N GLY A 680 -0.73 -12.36 11.55
CA GLY A 680 -1.65 -13.16 12.36
C GLY A 680 -1.08 -14.51 12.78
N ALA A 681 -1.53 -15.01 13.92
CA ALA A 681 -1.13 -16.31 14.45
C ALA A 681 -2.29 -17.08 15.08
N THR A 682 -2.20 -18.40 15.03
CA THR A 682 -3.10 -19.33 15.71
C THR A 682 -2.31 -20.24 16.65
N ALA A 683 -2.98 -20.69 17.70
CA ALA A 683 -2.47 -21.66 18.66
C ALA A 683 -3.57 -22.65 19.08
N GLY A 684 -3.19 -23.89 19.39
CA GLY A 684 -4.07 -24.90 19.97
C GLY A 684 -3.85 -25.01 21.48
N VAL A 685 -4.92 -25.32 22.21
CA VAL A 685 -4.95 -25.57 23.66
C VAL A 685 -5.90 -26.75 23.95
N PRO A 686 -5.89 -27.35 25.15
CA PRO A 686 -6.85 -28.40 25.47
C PRO A 686 -8.32 -27.93 25.31
N PRO A 687 -9.22 -28.71 24.68
CA PRO A 687 -10.60 -28.30 24.44
C PRO A 687 -11.36 -27.85 25.69
N ARG A 688 -11.11 -28.50 26.83
CA ARG A 688 -11.77 -28.21 28.11
C ARG A 688 -11.53 -26.80 28.68
N ILE A 689 -10.46 -26.14 28.24
CA ILE A 689 -10.06 -24.79 28.67
C ILE A 689 -9.84 -23.88 27.45
N MET A 690 -10.64 -24.06 26.40
CA MET A 690 -10.51 -23.34 25.14
C MET A 690 -10.41 -21.81 25.30
N GLY A 691 -10.99 -21.26 26.36
CA GLY A 691 -10.97 -19.84 26.68
C GLY A 691 -9.56 -19.23 26.79
N ILE A 692 -8.54 -20.00 27.18
CA ILE A 692 -7.16 -19.49 27.28
C ILE A 692 -6.45 -19.38 25.93
N GLY A 693 -7.03 -19.91 24.85
CA GLY A 693 -6.45 -19.93 23.51
C GLY A 693 -5.84 -18.60 23.00
N PRO A 694 -6.43 -17.42 23.26
CA PRO A 694 -5.86 -16.13 22.88
C PRO A 694 -4.43 -15.91 23.37
N ALA A 695 -4.11 -16.32 24.59
CA ALA A 695 -2.84 -15.99 25.21
C ALA A 695 -1.63 -16.62 24.47
N PRO A 696 -1.59 -17.94 24.18
CA PRO A 696 -0.52 -18.51 23.36
C PRO A 696 -0.55 -18.02 21.90
N ALA A 697 -1.72 -17.70 21.32
CA ALA A 697 -1.80 -17.13 19.98
C ALA A 697 -1.14 -15.75 19.92
N THR A 698 -1.44 -14.88 20.89
CA THR A 698 -0.83 -13.55 21.06
C THR A 698 0.66 -13.66 21.32
N LYS A 699 1.10 -14.50 22.28
CA LYS A 699 2.53 -14.70 22.57
C LYS A 699 3.31 -15.16 21.33
N LYS A 700 2.74 -16.09 20.55
CA LYS A 700 3.33 -16.56 19.30
C LYS A 700 3.41 -15.47 18.23
N LEU A 701 2.39 -14.61 18.12
CA LEU A 701 2.39 -13.50 17.19
C LEU A 701 3.41 -12.43 17.59
N CYS A 702 3.35 -11.94 18.83
CA CYS A 702 4.25 -10.96 19.39
C CYS A 702 5.72 -11.37 19.22
N ALA A 703 6.06 -12.63 19.56
CA ALA A 703 7.41 -13.16 19.37
C ALA A 703 7.86 -13.17 17.90
N ARG A 704 6.94 -13.41 16.95
CA ARG A 704 7.24 -13.42 15.52
C ARG A 704 7.53 -12.03 14.97
N ILE A 705 6.80 -11.01 15.45
CA ILE A 705 6.87 -9.63 14.95
C ILE A 705 7.76 -8.73 15.82
N GLY A 706 8.44 -9.29 16.83
CA GLY A 706 9.32 -8.54 17.71
C GLY A 706 8.61 -7.57 18.65
N TRP A 707 7.34 -7.83 19.00
CA TRP A 707 6.56 -7.00 19.94
C TRP A 707 6.41 -7.71 21.30
N THR A 708 6.03 -6.95 22.30
CA THR A 708 5.56 -7.44 23.60
C THR A 708 4.09 -7.02 23.82
N PRO A 709 3.32 -7.75 24.64
CA PRO A 709 1.95 -7.34 24.98
C PRO A 709 1.87 -5.93 25.58
N GLN A 710 2.94 -5.45 26.21
CA GLN A 710 3.03 -4.12 26.82
C GLN A 710 3.20 -3.00 25.79
N ASP A 711 3.56 -3.32 24.54
CA ASP A 711 3.72 -2.32 23.47
C ASP A 711 2.40 -1.95 22.77
N LEU A 712 1.27 -2.52 23.19
CA LEU A 712 -0.01 -2.40 22.50
C LEU A 712 -0.83 -1.22 23.03
N ASP A 713 -1.22 -0.32 22.14
CA ASP A 713 -2.03 0.87 22.47
C ASP A 713 -3.54 0.58 22.47
N VAL A 714 -3.97 -0.48 21.78
CA VAL A 714 -5.36 -0.95 21.72
C VAL A 714 -5.39 -2.48 21.70
N ILE A 715 -6.20 -3.08 22.56
CA ILE A 715 -6.43 -4.52 22.61
C ILE A 715 -7.93 -4.80 22.54
N GLU A 716 -8.36 -5.45 21.47
CA GLU A 716 -9.69 -6.03 21.34
C GLU A 716 -9.63 -7.54 21.62
N LEU A 717 -9.95 -7.91 22.86
CA LEU A 717 -10.06 -9.29 23.31
C LEU A 717 -11.53 -9.69 23.30
N ASN A 718 -11.89 -10.71 22.50
CA ASN A 718 -13.26 -11.23 22.53
C ASN A 718 -13.66 -11.71 23.94
N GLU A 719 -14.85 -11.32 24.37
CA GLU A 719 -15.37 -11.60 25.71
C GLU A 719 -16.42 -12.71 25.65
N ALA A 720 -16.02 -13.93 25.22
CA ALA A 720 -16.97 -15.05 25.20
C ALA A 720 -17.53 -15.30 26.62
N PHE A 721 -16.64 -15.23 27.61
CA PHE A 721 -16.90 -15.26 29.05
C PHE A 721 -15.97 -14.28 29.75
N ALA A 722 -16.39 -13.72 30.89
CA ALA A 722 -15.50 -12.89 31.70
C ALA A 722 -14.32 -13.69 32.26
N SER A 723 -14.56 -14.96 32.65
CA SER A 723 -13.51 -15.84 33.20
C SER A 723 -12.33 -16.01 32.27
N GLN A 724 -12.58 -16.30 30.99
CA GLN A 724 -11.49 -16.39 30.00
C GLN A 724 -10.86 -15.04 29.70
N GLY A 725 -11.64 -13.95 29.70
CA GLY A 725 -11.12 -12.61 29.40
C GLY A 725 -10.01 -12.26 30.39
N ILE A 726 -10.34 -12.42 31.67
CA ILE A 726 -9.43 -12.20 32.79
C ILE A 726 -8.24 -13.15 32.75
N ALA A 727 -8.47 -14.45 32.55
CA ALA A 727 -7.37 -15.43 32.50
C ALA A 727 -6.34 -15.13 31.40
N VAL A 728 -6.80 -14.70 30.22
CA VAL A 728 -5.94 -14.27 29.12
C VAL A 728 -5.14 -13.02 29.48
N LEU A 729 -5.79 -11.99 30.02
CA LEU A 729 -5.11 -10.74 30.40
C LEU A 729 -4.03 -10.99 31.47
N ARG A 730 -4.36 -11.79 32.50
CA ARG A 730 -3.40 -12.21 33.53
C ARG A 730 -2.20 -12.95 32.93
N ASP A 731 -2.42 -13.89 32.01
CA ASP A 731 -1.33 -14.65 31.36
C ASP A 731 -0.45 -13.80 30.43
N LEU A 732 -0.98 -12.70 29.90
CA LEU A 732 -0.25 -11.72 29.09
C LEU A 732 0.40 -10.60 29.93
N GLY A 733 0.16 -10.57 31.24
CA GLY A 733 0.67 -9.52 32.13
C GLY A 733 0.02 -8.16 31.92
N ILE A 734 -1.28 -8.15 31.56
CA ILE A 734 -2.09 -6.94 31.36
C ILE A 734 -3.12 -6.84 32.48
N ALA A 735 -3.32 -5.63 33.02
CA ALA A 735 -4.33 -5.39 34.04
C ALA A 735 -5.75 -5.58 33.48
N GLU A 736 -6.64 -6.18 34.28
CA GLU A 736 -8.01 -6.52 33.89
C GLU A 736 -8.92 -5.32 33.61
N ASP A 737 -8.53 -4.15 34.11
CA ASP A 737 -9.21 -2.87 33.99
C ASP A 737 -8.45 -1.87 33.13
N ALA A 738 -7.39 -2.29 32.44
CA ALA A 738 -6.60 -1.43 31.57
C ALA A 738 -7.47 -0.70 30.52
N ASP A 739 -7.28 0.61 30.41
CA ASP A 739 -8.11 1.48 29.56
C ASP A 739 -7.99 1.19 28.06
N HIS A 740 -6.88 0.59 27.64
CA HIS A 740 -6.63 0.19 26.26
C HIS A 740 -7.23 -1.18 25.89
N VAL A 741 -7.78 -1.93 26.86
CA VAL A 741 -8.46 -3.21 26.62
C VAL A 741 -9.96 -2.98 26.46
N ASN A 742 -10.51 -3.41 25.32
CA ASN A 742 -11.92 -3.29 24.94
C ASN A 742 -12.49 -1.91 25.29
N PRO A 743 -11.88 -0.81 24.80
CA PRO A 743 -12.20 0.55 25.24
C PRO A 743 -13.67 0.93 25.03
N ASN A 744 -14.33 0.28 24.08
CA ASN A 744 -15.72 0.52 23.70
C ASN A 744 -16.66 -0.63 24.14
N GLY A 745 -16.23 -1.44 25.10
CA GLY A 745 -16.93 -2.66 25.52
C GLY A 745 -16.67 -3.82 24.57
N GLY A 746 -17.08 -5.02 24.98
CA GLY A 746 -16.86 -6.24 24.20
C GLY A 746 -18.12 -7.11 24.11
N ALA A 747 -17.92 -8.39 23.82
CA ALA A 747 -19.00 -9.31 23.46
C ALA A 747 -20.00 -9.61 24.60
N ILE A 748 -19.65 -9.37 25.88
CA ILE A 748 -20.61 -9.46 26.99
C ILE A 748 -21.72 -8.42 26.83
N ALA A 749 -21.36 -7.21 26.38
CA ALA A 749 -22.30 -6.13 26.13
C ALA A 749 -22.86 -6.15 24.70
N LEU A 750 -21.98 -6.25 23.70
CA LEU A 750 -22.35 -6.10 22.29
C LEU A 750 -22.93 -7.37 21.67
N GLY A 751 -22.65 -8.55 22.24
CA GLY A 751 -23.05 -9.84 21.69
C GLY A 751 -21.99 -10.50 20.81
N HIS A 752 -22.22 -11.77 20.46
CA HIS A 752 -21.22 -12.62 19.80
C HIS A 752 -21.78 -13.45 18.62
N PRO A 753 -22.13 -12.83 17.47
CA PRO A 753 -22.39 -13.60 16.24
C PRO A 753 -21.08 -14.23 15.77
N LEU A 754 -20.97 -15.55 15.86
CA LEU A 754 -19.69 -16.28 15.83
C LEU A 754 -18.82 -15.92 14.61
N GLY A 755 -19.32 -16.17 13.40
CA GLY A 755 -18.63 -15.91 12.14
C GLY A 755 -18.23 -14.44 11.92
N MET A 756 -19.02 -13.49 12.43
CA MET A 756 -18.79 -12.05 12.28
C MET A 756 -17.79 -11.48 13.29
N SER A 757 -17.77 -12.02 14.51
CA SER A 757 -17.12 -11.36 15.64
C SER A 757 -15.63 -11.11 15.45
N GLY A 758 -14.92 -12.04 14.79
CA GLY A 758 -13.50 -11.85 14.49
C GLY A 758 -13.22 -10.71 13.51
N ALA A 759 -14.10 -10.49 12.53
CA ALA A 759 -13.99 -9.35 11.62
C ALA A 759 -14.34 -8.04 12.35
N ARG A 760 -15.38 -8.05 13.20
CA ARG A 760 -15.76 -6.91 14.06
C ARG A 760 -14.62 -6.41 14.94
N ILE A 761 -14.02 -7.29 15.74
CA ILE A 761 -12.95 -6.89 16.67
C ILE A 761 -11.70 -6.42 15.95
N THR A 762 -11.43 -6.96 14.75
CA THR A 762 -10.32 -6.49 13.93
C THR A 762 -10.58 -5.07 13.41
N GLY A 763 -11.76 -4.81 12.85
CA GLY A 763 -12.14 -3.50 12.32
C GLY A 763 -12.27 -2.41 13.40
N THR A 764 -12.87 -2.73 14.55
CA THR A 764 -12.96 -1.76 15.66
C THR A 764 -11.58 -1.46 16.26
N ALA A 765 -10.67 -2.44 16.33
CA ALA A 765 -9.28 -2.20 16.77
C ALA A 765 -8.55 -1.23 15.82
N ALA A 766 -8.69 -1.43 14.50
CA ALA A 766 -8.12 -0.55 13.49
C ALA A 766 -8.66 0.89 13.65
N LEU A 767 -9.98 1.03 13.74
CA LEU A 767 -10.64 2.34 13.86
C LEU A 767 -10.30 3.04 15.19
N GLU A 768 -10.25 2.31 16.30
CA GLU A 768 -9.90 2.88 17.60
C GLU A 768 -8.44 3.33 17.66
N MET A 769 -7.52 2.52 17.11
CA MET A 769 -6.10 2.87 17.01
C MET A 769 -5.93 4.19 16.24
N GLN A 770 -6.57 4.31 15.07
CA GLN A 770 -6.54 5.53 14.28
C GLN A 770 -7.13 6.73 15.04
N MET A 771 -8.29 6.56 15.67
CA MET A 771 -8.98 7.64 16.39
C MET A 771 -8.21 8.15 17.62
N ARG A 772 -7.41 7.29 18.26
CA ARG A 772 -6.59 7.66 19.42
C ARG A 772 -5.17 8.11 19.06
N GLY A 773 -4.76 7.99 17.79
CA GLY A 773 -3.36 8.18 17.39
C GLY A 773 -2.43 7.11 17.98
N GLY A 774 -2.95 5.90 18.23
CA GLY A 774 -2.16 4.75 18.66
C GLY A 774 -1.30 4.22 17.51
N ARG A 775 -0.22 3.52 17.84
CA ARG A 775 0.74 2.96 16.87
C ARG A 775 0.53 1.47 16.64
N ARG A 776 0.09 0.73 17.67
CA ARG A 776 0.01 -0.73 17.64
C ARG A 776 -1.30 -1.21 18.25
N ALA A 777 -2.00 -2.10 17.56
CA ALA A 777 -3.20 -2.73 18.06
C ALA A 777 -3.18 -4.26 17.91
N LEU A 778 -3.92 -4.93 18.78
CA LEU A 778 -4.11 -6.38 18.76
C LEU A 778 -5.61 -6.68 18.80
N ALA A 779 -6.08 -7.56 17.93
CA ALA A 779 -7.35 -8.24 18.12
C ALA A 779 -7.10 -9.74 18.33
N THR A 780 -7.74 -10.34 19.33
CA THR A 780 -7.51 -11.75 19.69
C THR A 780 -8.75 -12.41 20.28
N MET A 781 -8.95 -13.70 20.03
CA MET A 781 -10.15 -14.41 20.48
C MET A 781 -9.97 -15.91 20.67
N CYS A 782 -10.75 -16.45 21.62
CA CYS A 782 -10.82 -17.87 21.89
C CYS A 782 -11.69 -18.56 20.85
N ILE A 783 -11.50 -19.86 20.71
CA ILE A 783 -12.17 -20.67 19.70
C ILE A 783 -12.56 -22.01 20.33
N GLY A 784 -13.83 -22.37 20.18
CA GLY A 784 -14.36 -23.65 20.66
C GLY A 784 -13.50 -24.84 20.23
N VAL A 785 -13.51 -25.90 21.03
CA VAL A 785 -12.68 -27.09 20.82
C VAL A 785 -11.17 -26.83 20.96
N GLY A 786 -10.77 -25.69 21.55
CA GLY A 786 -9.40 -25.50 22.06
C GLY A 786 -8.45 -24.85 21.06
N GLN A 787 -8.77 -23.66 20.58
CA GLN A 787 -7.84 -22.85 19.79
C GLN A 787 -7.91 -21.37 20.21
N GLY A 788 -6.93 -20.59 19.77
CA GLY A 788 -7.00 -19.13 19.74
C GLY A 788 -6.40 -18.57 18.46
N ILE A 789 -6.80 -17.34 18.14
CA ILE A 789 -6.34 -16.59 16.97
C ILE A 789 -6.09 -15.15 17.37
N ALA A 790 -5.02 -14.57 16.83
CA ALA A 790 -4.60 -13.19 17.07
C ALA A 790 -4.17 -12.53 15.76
N ILE A 791 -4.48 -11.24 15.62
CA ILE A 791 -4.03 -10.37 14.53
C ILE A 791 -3.46 -9.07 15.09
N ALA A 792 -2.32 -8.63 14.56
CA ALA A 792 -1.62 -7.41 14.95
C ALA A 792 -1.73 -6.38 13.84
N LEU A 793 -2.02 -5.14 14.23
CA LEU A 793 -2.20 -3.99 13.36
C LEU A 793 -1.23 -2.88 13.76
N ALA A 794 -0.74 -2.13 12.77
CA ALA A 794 0.09 -0.95 12.97
C ALA A 794 -0.53 0.28 12.32
N ALA A 795 -0.25 1.46 12.87
CA ALA A 795 -0.54 2.72 12.21
C ALA A 795 0.15 2.81 10.84
N VAL A 796 -0.48 3.57 9.94
CA VAL A 796 -0.01 3.84 8.58
C VAL A 796 0.76 5.14 8.48
#